data_AF-A0A182JUE2-F1
#
_entry.id   AF-A0A182JUE2-F1
#
_cell.length_a   1.000
_cell.length_b   1.000
_cell.length_c   1.000
_cell.angle_alpha   90.00
_cell.angle_beta   90.00
_cell.angle_gamma   90.00
#
_symmetry.space_group_name_H-M   'P 1'
#
loop_
_entity.id
_entity.type
_entity.pdbx_description
1 polymer ?
#
loop_
_entity_poly.entity_id
_entity_poly.type
_entity_poly.pdbx_seq_one_letter_code
_entity_poly.pdbx_strand_id
1 'polypeptide(L)'
;MKSFDFCFTLLVGAAILLLVADDALAGRDFYKILGLRKTASKNDVKKAYRKIAKELHPDKNKDDPDASQKFQDLGAAYEVLSDDDKRKLYDRCGEECVKKEGMMDNTDPFAQFFGDFGFGFGGQEQRETPRGANIVMDLHVTLEELYSGNFVEITRNKPVMKPASGTRKCNCRQEMVTRNLGPGRFQMMQQTVCDECPNVKLVNEERTIEIEIEPGMEDGQETRFSGEGEPHMDGEPGDLILKIKTVPHTRFERRGDDLYTNITISLQDALVGFTLDIVHLDGHKVTVTREKVTWPGARIRKNGEGMPNYENNNLHGTLYITFDVEFPKSQLTDTEKEVACEMCLVTLPANGGGKLGSFAHRYRSSHSVHHYKPLLPTDRRMGPIRKKKTRFKVLLMMGTVFACLLYAIERPFWWDYDALEAPLWNEALETRDDEQHFNYNSSYFVNTVGCKMPSFPVTNDQIQKFVERPEPIECVPALLEADERWLWIQLSLEEIERHYNVTNASMIQCCVRSFERLTDQEEHQVGNESCFGYPERYDAQEEEFVIVNCHHGGLKDPFYWDYFAFVPPGKQAVRERLSQLSRAEELAEQRLNVMILGIDAVSRLNLHRQMNQTTDYLLNTLNGIEMFGYNKVGDNTFPNMVPALTGLDIDELGAACLPNASSTFDLCQFVWNKFGERGYRTVYAEDSSAMGTFNYGKKGFRRQPTDYYLRNFFRQMESSVGYNKKLNAKLCLGGRNPTRVLLDYARKIVKTFGDAEPVFSLLWGVGMTHDFFNNPALIDDDYRQVLEFMSEQYRHYLNRTVLILMSDHGIRWGSFRNTYQGMMEERQPFLIFVLPPWFRREYPSAYHNLRRNRLRLTTHFDLYETLKEFLDIAGLRTGSIRERTEELLEAKPIPRGISLFLPIPAARTCEDAGIAPHWCTCHDHKPLAKNDHQVIQAARFAVDRVNHLLLEYPQCSVLHLNSIEDASVGQSPENITAKHKFSDISVRFVTKPGDGEFEATVRIDANNDSFLTGTVSRTNLYGKQSFCVDDYRLKLYCFCGL
;
A
#
# COMPACT_ATOMS: atom_id res chain seq x y z
N MET A 1 88.89 -10.17 32.53
CA MET A 1 89.96 -10.07 31.50
C MET A 1 89.56 -8.98 30.51
N LYS A 2 90.56 -8.22 30.07
CA LYS A 2 90.55 -6.91 29.39
C LYS A 2 89.71 -6.83 28.09
N SER A 3 89.22 -5.62 27.78
CA SER A 3 89.29 -4.92 26.46
C SER A 3 88.08 -4.01 26.25
N PHE A 4 88.17 -2.80 25.71
CA PHE A 4 89.28 -1.86 25.48
C PHE A 4 88.56 -0.53 25.25
N ASP A 5 88.88 0.45 26.08
CA ASP A 5 88.05 1.62 26.34
C ASP A 5 88.72 2.90 25.82
N PHE A 6 87.86 3.83 25.43
CA PHE A 6 88.05 5.28 25.44
C PHE A 6 89.09 5.96 24.51
N CYS A 7 88.53 6.59 23.46
CA CYS A 7 88.53 8.04 23.21
C CYS A 7 89.86 8.81 23.27
N PHE A 8 90.18 9.55 22.19
CA PHE A 8 90.55 10.99 22.22
C PHE A 8 90.92 11.43 20.79
N THR A 9 90.02 12.07 20.04
CA THR A 9 89.89 13.55 19.92
C THR A 9 91.16 14.27 19.46
N LEU A 10 91.02 15.10 18.40
CA LEU A 10 91.98 16.06 17.80
C LEU A 10 92.64 15.74 16.44
N LEU A 11 91.92 15.11 15.51
CA LEU A 11 92.15 15.32 14.07
C LEU A 11 90.85 15.71 13.34
N VAL A 12 90.12 16.65 13.94
CA VAL A 12 88.86 17.25 13.46
C VAL A 12 89.08 18.63 12.79
N GLY A 13 90.32 18.99 12.41
CA GLY A 13 90.64 20.38 12.09
C GLY A 13 90.75 20.83 10.62
N ALA A 14 90.97 19.96 9.63
CA ALA A 14 91.55 20.42 8.36
C ALA A 14 90.98 19.83 7.06
N ALA A 15 89.81 19.20 7.08
CA ALA A 15 89.15 18.69 5.88
C ALA A 15 87.77 19.33 5.61
N ILE A 16 87.57 20.57 6.08
CA ILE A 16 86.32 21.36 5.95
C ILE A 16 86.46 22.51 4.94
N LEU A 17 87.41 22.52 3.99
CA LEU A 17 87.56 23.71 3.14
C LEU A 17 87.84 23.58 1.64
N LEU A 18 87.80 22.39 1.02
CA LEU A 18 88.05 22.30 -0.43
C LEU A 18 87.25 21.27 -1.24
N LEU A 19 86.00 20.96 -0.87
CA LEU A 19 85.02 20.34 -1.79
C LEU A 19 83.58 20.79 -1.49
N VAL A 20 83.36 22.11 -1.44
CA VAL A 20 82.02 22.72 -1.51
C VAL A 20 82.04 23.74 -2.64
N ALA A 21 81.54 23.35 -3.81
CA ALA A 21 81.03 24.24 -4.87
C ALA A 21 80.40 23.37 -5.98
N ASP A 22 79.14 22.98 -5.77
CA ASP A 22 78.06 22.93 -6.78
C ASP A 22 76.93 22.01 -6.28
N ASP A 23 76.02 22.59 -5.51
CA ASP A 23 74.60 22.25 -5.58
C ASP A 23 73.83 23.50 -5.12
N ALA A 24 73.83 24.48 -6.02
CA ALA A 24 72.88 25.56 -6.02
C ALA A 24 71.54 25.04 -6.57
N LEU A 25 70.46 25.24 -5.82
CA LEU A 25 69.08 25.39 -6.30
C LEU A 25 68.57 24.29 -7.26
N ALA A 26 68.20 23.12 -6.72
CA ALA A 26 67.31 22.19 -7.41
C ALA A 26 65.97 22.10 -6.65
N GLY A 27 64.89 22.62 -7.25
CA GLY A 27 63.52 22.51 -6.72
C GLY A 27 63.02 21.06 -6.64
N ARG A 28 61.91 20.82 -5.94
CA ARG A 28 61.29 19.50 -5.74
C ARG A 28 60.94 18.83 -7.08
N ASP A 29 61.16 17.50 -7.18
CA ASP A 29 60.76 16.70 -8.35
C ASP A 29 59.33 16.14 -8.18
N PHE A 30 58.37 16.78 -8.84
CA PHE A 30 56.94 16.45 -8.77
C PHE A 30 56.61 15.09 -9.39
N TYR A 31 57.37 14.63 -10.40
CA TYR A 31 57.16 13.29 -10.95
C TYR A 31 57.60 12.23 -9.96
N LYS A 32 58.70 12.49 -9.23
CA LYS A 32 59.20 11.58 -8.19
C LYS A 32 58.26 11.51 -6.99
N ILE A 33 57.63 12.63 -6.61
CA ILE A 33 56.61 12.67 -5.54
C ILE A 33 55.38 11.82 -5.91
N LEU A 34 54.95 11.84 -7.17
CA LEU A 34 53.85 10.98 -7.66
C LEU A 34 54.29 9.56 -8.06
N GLY A 35 55.58 9.23 -7.97
CA GLY A 35 56.10 7.92 -8.39
C GLY A 35 56.00 7.64 -9.89
N LEU A 36 55.96 8.68 -10.72
CA LEU A 36 55.74 8.61 -12.16
C LEU A 36 56.99 8.92 -12.97
N ARG A 37 57.00 8.48 -14.23
CA ARG A 37 58.01 8.91 -15.22
C ARG A 37 57.54 10.20 -15.90
N LYS A 38 58.47 11.03 -16.40
CA LYS A 38 58.14 12.29 -17.11
C LYS A 38 57.20 12.10 -18.32
N THR A 39 57.19 10.90 -18.91
CA THR A 39 56.32 10.52 -20.03
C THR A 39 54.91 10.08 -19.61
N ALA A 40 54.55 10.15 -18.32
CA ALA A 40 53.25 9.73 -17.81
C ALA A 40 52.10 10.57 -18.39
N SER A 41 51.00 9.93 -18.77
CA SER A 41 49.82 10.64 -19.26
C SER A 41 49.15 11.42 -18.12
N LYS A 42 48.25 12.36 -18.45
CA LYS A 42 47.44 13.06 -17.44
C LYS A 42 46.61 12.09 -16.57
N ASN A 43 46.11 11.02 -17.18
CA ASN A 43 45.34 10.00 -16.47
C ASN A 43 46.23 9.24 -15.49
N ASP A 44 47.49 8.98 -15.84
CA ASP A 44 48.46 8.37 -14.92
C ASP A 44 48.77 9.29 -13.74
N VAL A 45 48.92 10.61 -13.98
CA VAL A 45 49.11 11.64 -12.94
C VAL A 45 47.94 11.69 -11.97
N LYS A 46 46.70 11.70 -12.48
CA LYS A 46 45.47 11.71 -11.67
C LYS A 46 45.30 10.41 -10.87
N LYS A 47 45.58 9.26 -11.48
CA LYS A 47 45.50 7.95 -10.83
C LYS A 47 46.54 7.79 -9.73
N ALA A 48 47.79 8.21 -9.97
CA ALA A 48 48.86 8.16 -8.98
C ALA A 48 48.58 9.09 -7.79
N TYR A 49 48.13 10.32 -8.05
CA TYR A 49 47.77 11.26 -6.99
C TYR A 49 46.69 10.70 -6.07
N ARG A 50 45.58 10.19 -6.62
CA ARG A 50 44.48 9.64 -5.83
C ARG A 50 44.91 8.45 -4.97
N LYS A 51 45.74 7.56 -5.52
CA LYS A 51 46.27 6.41 -4.78
C LYS A 51 47.13 6.88 -3.59
N ILE A 52 48.09 7.75 -3.85
CA ILE A 52 49.05 8.21 -2.82
C ILE A 52 48.36 9.13 -1.80
N ALA A 53 47.36 9.91 -2.21
CA ALA A 53 46.60 10.78 -1.30
C ALA A 53 45.77 9.97 -0.30
N LYS A 54 45.17 8.85 -0.72
CA LYS A 54 44.47 7.94 0.19
C LYS A 54 45.42 7.26 1.19
N GLU A 55 46.65 7.00 0.77
CA GLU A 55 47.70 6.38 1.60
C GLU A 55 48.34 7.38 2.57
N LEU A 56 48.60 8.62 2.14
CA LEU A 56 49.26 9.67 2.92
C LEU A 56 48.30 10.60 3.68
N HIS A 57 47.00 10.29 3.70
CA HIS A 57 46.01 11.14 4.35
C HIS A 57 46.35 11.34 5.85
N PRO A 58 46.35 12.58 6.38
CA PRO A 58 46.73 12.86 7.77
C PRO A 58 45.91 12.07 8.80
N ASP A 59 44.61 11.84 8.54
CA ASP A 59 43.75 11.05 9.44
C ASP A 59 44.11 9.57 9.55
N LYS A 60 44.78 9.01 8.53
CA LYS A 60 45.27 7.62 8.56
C LYS A 60 46.70 7.51 9.09
N ASN A 61 47.45 8.61 9.06
CA ASN A 61 48.86 8.68 9.46
C ASN A 61 49.05 9.68 10.60
N LYS A 62 48.20 9.60 11.64
CA LYS A 62 48.20 10.53 12.79
C LYS A 62 49.49 10.53 13.60
N ASP A 63 50.28 9.46 13.50
CA ASP A 63 51.52 9.26 14.25
C ASP A 63 52.78 9.69 13.46
N ASP A 64 52.67 10.04 12.17
CA ASP A 64 53.79 10.56 11.36
C ASP A 64 53.80 12.10 11.43
N PRO A 65 54.79 12.73 12.10
CA PRO A 65 54.85 14.19 12.25
C PRO A 65 55.02 14.92 10.91
N ASP A 66 55.49 14.24 9.86
CA ASP A 66 55.69 14.82 8.52
C ASP A 66 54.53 14.53 7.56
N ALA A 67 53.47 13.83 8.00
CA ALA A 67 52.34 13.44 7.14
C ALA A 67 51.66 14.64 6.48
N SER A 68 51.49 15.74 7.23
CA SER A 68 50.90 16.97 6.70
C SER A 68 51.78 17.61 5.62
N GLN A 69 53.10 17.62 5.81
CA GLN A 69 54.03 18.18 4.82
C GLN A 69 54.10 17.32 3.55
N LYS A 70 54.14 15.99 3.70
CA LYS A 70 54.12 15.05 2.56
C LYS A 70 52.82 15.16 1.77
N PHE A 71 51.69 15.36 2.45
CA PHE A 71 50.39 15.55 1.80
C PHE A 71 50.30 16.90 1.07
N GLN A 72 50.88 17.97 1.63
CA GLN A 72 51.01 19.26 0.95
C GLN A 72 51.90 19.17 -0.30
N ASP A 73 53.04 18.47 -0.20
CA ASP A 73 53.96 18.26 -1.33
C ASP A 73 53.30 17.46 -2.46
N LEU A 74 52.49 16.47 -2.10
CA LEU A 74 51.69 15.67 -3.03
C LEU A 74 50.64 16.52 -3.76
N GLY A 75 49.95 17.41 -3.03
CA GLY A 75 48.99 18.36 -3.60
C GLY A 75 49.64 19.31 -4.60
N ALA A 76 50.79 19.89 -4.24
CA ALA A 76 51.55 20.78 -5.13
C ALA A 76 52.02 20.07 -6.40
N ALA A 77 52.48 18.82 -6.29
CA ALA A 77 52.88 18.02 -7.44
C ALA A 77 51.71 17.76 -8.41
N TYR A 78 50.52 17.46 -7.88
CA TYR A 78 49.34 17.23 -8.70
C TYR A 78 48.83 18.50 -9.37
N GLU A 79 48.80 19.63 -8.66
CA GLU A 79 48.37 20.92 -9.23
C GLU A 79 49.20 21.30 -10.45
N VAL A 80 50.52 21.13 -10.36
CA VAL A 80 51.44 21.48 -11.45
C VAL A 80 51.43 20.47 -12.59
N LEU A 81 51.34 19.17 -12.30
CA LEU A 81 51.42 18.12 -13.33
C LEU A 81 50.07 17.76 -13.97
N SER A 82 48.95 18.18 -13.39
CA SER A 82 47.60 17.98 -13.95
C SER A 82 47.19 19.04 -14.97
N ASP A 83 47.77 20.24 -14.89
CA ASP A 83 47.56 21.34 -15.85
C ASP A 83 48.62 21.31 -16.96
N ASP A 84 48.20 21.37 -18.23
CA ASP A 84 49.13 21.23 -19.36
C ASP A 84 50.15 22.37 -19.46
N ASP A 85 49.76 23.58 -19.09
CA ASP A 85 50.59 24.76 -19.27
C ASP A 85 51.55 24.92 -18.09
N LYS A 86 51.08 24.65 -16.86
CA LYS A 86 51.96 24.54 -15.67
C LYS A 86 52.93 23.37 -15.79
N ARG A 87 52.50 22.22 -16.33
CA ARG A 87 53.36 21.06 -16.56
C ARG A 87 54.45 21.35 -17.59
N LYS A 88 54.12 21.99 -18.72
CA LYS A 88 55.13 22.42 -19.70
C LYS A 88 56.13 23.42 -19.12
N LEU A 89 55.64 24.36 -18.30
CA LEU A 89 56.48 25.35 -17.63
C LEU A 89 57.45 24.68 -16.64
N TYR A 90 56.93 23.74 -15.85
CA TYR A 90 57.69 22.91 -14.92
C TYR A 90 58.72 22.01 -15.64
N ASP A 91 58.33 21.35 -16.73
CA ASP A 91 59.21 20.49 -17.53
C ASP A 91 60.37 21.28 -18.17
N ARG A 92 60.16 22.57 -18.44
CA ARG A 92 61.16 23.46 -19.06
C ARG A 92 62.19 24.01 -18.08
N CYS A 93 61.81 24.35 -16.85
CA CYS A 93 62.71 25.03 -15.91
C CYS A 93 62.48 24.78 -14.41
N GLY A 94 61.74 23.71 -14.05
CA GLY A 94 61.58 23.25 -12.66
C GLY A 94 60.64 24.11 -11.82
N GLU A 95 60.60 23.82 -10.50
CA GLU A 95 59.66 24.43 -9.54
C GLU A 95 59.75 25.98 -9.47
N GLU A 96 60.95 26.53 -9.61
CA GLU A 96 61.24 27.98 -9.53
C GLU A 96 60.46 28.81 -10.58
N CYS A 97 60.21 28.23 -11.76
CA CYS A 97 59.47 28.90 -12.82
C CYS A 97 57.97 29.00 -12.55
N VAL A 98 57.39 27.99 -11.92
CA VAL A 98 55.96 27.97 -11.59
C VAL A 98 55.65 28.94 -10.44
N LYS A 99 56.59 29.10 -9.49
CA LYS A 99 56.46 30.07 -8.37
C LYS A 99 56.49 31.54 -8.82
N LYS A 100 57.23 31.89 -9.88
CA LYS A 100 57.35 33.28 -10.35
C LYS A 100 56.10 33.83 -11.05
N GLU A 101 55.29 32.99 -11.70
CA GLU A 101 53.99 33.42 -12.23
C GLU A 101 52.89 33.49 -11.16
N GLY A 102 53.04 32.77 -10.04
CA GLY A 102 52.06 32.75 -8.93
C GLY A 102 52.08 33.96 -7.99
N MET A 103 53.02 34.90 -8.11
CA MET A 103 53.12 36.08 -7.23
C MET A 103 52.32 37.31 -7.69
N MET A 104 51.41 37.17 -8.67
CA MET A 104 50.56 38.28 -9.14
C MET A 104 49.09 38.21 -8.71
N ASP A 105 48.71 37.21 -7.89
CA ASP A 105 47.39 37.13 -7.28
C ASP A 105 47.55 37.00 -5.76
N ASN A 106 47.20 38.06 -5.02
CA ASN A 106 47.41 38.15 -3.58
C ASN A 106 46.27 37.46 -2.81
N THR A 107 46.12 36.16 -3.02
CA THR A 107 45.20 35.31 -2.25
C THR A 107 45.87 33.95 -2.07
N ASP A 108 46.18 33.57 -0.82
CA ASP A 108 46.70 32.25 -0.48
C ASP A 108 45.63 31.19 -0.80
N PRO A 109 45.77 30.38 -1.86
CA PRO A 109 44.71 29.49 -2.34
C PRO A 109 44.47 28.30 -1.41
N PHE A 110 45.38 28.05 -0.45
CA PHE A 110 45.26 26.93 0.49
C PHE A 110 44.37 27.26 1.70
N ALA A 111 44.20 28.55 2.02
CA ALA A 111 43.32 28.99 3.11
C ALA A 111 41.82 28.79 2.79
N GLN A 112 41.45 28.71 1.50
CA GLN A 112 40.07 28.52 1.07
C GLN A 112 39.63 27.05 1.06
N PHE A 113 40.58 26.10 1.07
CA PHE A 113 40.28 24.66 1.03
C PHE A 113 40.23 24.02 2.44
N PHE A 114 40.93 24.57 3.43
CA PHE A 114 41.00 24.03 4.80
C PHE A 114 40.14 24.78 5.84
N GLY A 115 39.39 25.81 5.43
CA GLY A 115 38.47 26.55 6.30
C GLY A 115 37.20 25.77 6.70
N ASP A 116 36.92 24.63 6.07
CA ASP A 116 35.65 23.88 6.23
C ASP A 116 35.78 22.57 7.03
N PHE A 117 36.92 22.33 7.69
CA PHE A 117 37.13 21.17 8.58
C PHE A 117 37.42 21.59 10.03
N GLY A 118 36.39 22.13 10.68
CA GLY A 118 36.04 21.97 12.11
C GLY A 118 37.04 22.24 13.23
N PHE A 119 37.00 23.45 13.82
CA PHE A 119 37.17 23.70 15.27
C PHE A 119 36.31 24.91 15.67
N GLY A 120 35.36 24.72 16.60
CA GLY A 120 34.33 25.72 16.91
C GLY A 120 34.80 26.89 17.78
N PHE A 121 34.33 28.11 17.44
CA PHE A 121 34.01 29.21 18.35
C PHE A 121 33.21 30.28 17.60
N GLY A 122 32.08 30.73 18.17
CA GLY A 122 31.50 32.05 17.88
C GLY A 122 30.39 32.08 16.82
N GLY A 123 29.18 32.41 17.27
CA GLY A 123 28.06 32.73 16.39
C GLY A 123 28.32 34.01 15.58
N GLN A 124 28.15 33.90 14.28
CA GLN A 124 27.82 34.99 13.38
C GLN A 124 26.94 34.40 12.27
N GLU A 125 25.71 34.89 12.14
CA GLU A 125 24.86 34.62 10.97
C GLU A 125 25.61 35.06 9.70
N GLN A 126 26.15 34.10 8.96
CA GLN A 126 26.53 34.32 7.58
C GLN A 126 25.25 34.39 6.75
N ARG A 127 25.07 35.52 6.04
CA ARG A 127 24.01 35.69 5.06
C ARG A 127 24.08 34.57 4.03
N GLU A 128 23.03 33.77 3.92
CA GLU A 128 22.88 32.78 2.84
C GLU A 128 22.84 33.51 1.50
N THR A 129 23.85 33.31 0.67
CA THR A 129 23.84 33.74 -0.73
C THR A 129 22.72 32.96 -1.45
N PRO A 130 21.77 33.62 -2.13
CA PRO A 130 20.68 32.94 -2.82
C PRO A 130 21.23 31.90 -3.81
N ARG A 131 20.76 30.65 -3.75
CA ARG A 131 21.21 29.56 -4.63
C ARG A 131 20.17 29.18 -5.66
N GLY A 132 20.63 28.77 -6.83
CA GLY A 132 19.80 28.25 -7.90
C GLY A 132 19.26 26.86 -7.58
N ALA A 133 18.27 26.41 -8.35
CA ALA A 133 17.68 25.10 -8.16
C ALA A 133 18.67 23.97 -8.51
N ASN A 134 18.67 22.91 -7.72
CA ASN A 134 19.42 21.69 -8.01
C ASN A 134 18.73 20.90 -9.13
N ILE A 135 19.52 20.20 -9.94
CA ILE A 135 19.05 19.33 -11.01
C ILE A 135 19.42 17.91 -10.67
N VAL A 136 18.47 16.98 -10.78
CA VAL A 136 18.72 15.55 -10.63
C VAL A 136 18.63 14.88 -12.00
N MET A 137 19.65 14.13 -12.41
CA MET A 137 19.65 13.36 -13.65
C MET A 137 19.97 11.88 -13.36
N ASP A 138 19.21 10.98 -13.97
CA ASP A 138 19.46 9.54 -13.87
C ASP A 138 20.53 9.11 -14.88
N LEU A 139 21.63 8.52 -14.40
CA LEU A 139 22.67 7.91 -15.21
C LEU A 139 22.43 6.40 -15.27
N HIS A 140 22.03 5.91 -16.44
CA HIS A 140 21.78 4.48 -16.65
C HIS A 140 23.11 3.74 -16.87
N VAL A 141 23.35 2.71 -16.05
CA VAL A 141 24.62 1.96 -15.99
C VAL A 141 24.33 0.46 -16.01
N THR A 142 25.13 -0.33 -16.72
CA THR A 142 24.96 -1.80 -16.78
C THR A 142 25.65 -2.51 -15.60
N LEU A 143 25.29 -3.77 -15.32
CA LEU A 143 25.95 -4.54 -14.25
C LEU A 143 27.45 -4.77 -14.54
N GLU A 144 27.85 -4.89 -15.80
CA GLU A 144 29.25 -5.01 -16.22
C GLU A 144 30.04 -3.74 -15.89
N GLU A 145 29.46 -2.58 -16.13
CA GLU A 145 30.06 -1.29 -15.79
C GLU A 145 30.19 -1.11 -14.26
N LEU A 146 29.20 -1.56 -13.49
CA LEU A 146 29.27 -1.58 -12.02
C LEU A 146 30.25 -2.64 -11.47
N TYR A 147 30.55 -3.68 -12.26
CA TYR A 147 31.48 -4.75 -11.86
C TYR A 147 32.94 -4.39 -12.18
N SER A 148 33.20 -3.84 -13.36
CA SER A 148 34.56 -3.52 -13.83
C SER A 148 34.96 -2.05 -13.65
N GLY A 149 33.99 -1.16 -13.40
CA GLY A 149 34.15 0.28 -13.42
C GLY A 149 34.16 0.85 -14.85
N ASN A 150 33.69 2.08 -15.03
CA ASN A 150 33.68 2.77 -16.32
C ASN A 150 33.80 4.30 -16.15
N PHE A 151 34.21 5.03 -17.19
CA PHE A 151 34.16 6.49 -17.23
C PHE A 151 33.10 6.92 -18.25
N VAL A 152 32.11 7.70 -17.81
CA VAL A 152 31.04 8.19 -18.68
C VAL A 152 31.14 9.70 -18.79
N GLU A 153 31.23 10.18 -20.03
CA GLU A 153 31.16 11.61 -20.34
C GLU A 153 29.73 12.01 -20.68
N ILE A 154 29.18 12.98 -19.94
CA ILE A 154 27.86 13.54 -20.16
C ILE A 154 28.02 14.99 -20.63
N THR A 155 27.53 15.30 -21.83
CA THR A 155 27.44 16.69 -22.30
C THR A 155 26.10 17.30 -21.93
N ARG A 156 26.13 18.33 -21.08
CA ARG A 156 24.95 19.12 -20.70
C ARG A 156 25.03 20.51 -21.30
N ASN A 157 23.94 20.95 -21.93
CA ASN A 157 23.78 22.34 -22.35
C ASN A 157 23.21 23.15 -21.17
N LYS A 158 23.98 24.10 -20.63
CA LYS A 158 23.60 24.88 -19.45
C LYS A 158 23.54 26.38 -19.74
N PRO A 159 22.53 27.11 -19.26
CA PRO A 159 22.52 28.57 -19.35
C PRO A 159 23.56 29.14 -18.39
N VAL A 160 24.50 29.94 -18.91
CA VAL A 160 25.48 30.70 -18.13
C VAL A 160 25.21 32.19 -18.24
N MET A 161 25.47 32.93 -17.16
CA MET A 161 25.35 34.39 -17.15
C MET A 161 26.56 35.02 -17.85
N LYS A 162 26.32 35.84 -18.87
CA LYS A 162 27.33 36.71 -19.51
C LYS A 162 26.97 38.18 -19.30
N PRO A 163 27.95 39.09 -19.16
CA PRO A 163 27.68 40.52 -19.00
C PRO A 163 26.90 41.10 -20.20
N ALA A 164 25.93 41.99 -19.92
CA ALA A 164 25.13 42.73 -20.89
C ALA A 164 25.19 44.24 -20.59
N SER A 165 24.87 45.08 -21.59
CA SER A 165 24.90 46.53 -21.40
C SER A 165 23.78 47.03 -20.47
N GLY A 166 24.10 48.04 -19.66
CA GLY A 166 23.20 48.67 -18.69
C GLY A 166 23.33 48.14 -17.26
N THR A 167 22.53 48.70 -16.35
CA THR A 167 22.41 48.26 -14.95
C THR A 167 20.99 47.76 -14.69
N ARG A 168 20.85 46.77 -13.79
CA ARG A 168 19.58 46.23 -13.30
C ARG A 168 19.49 46.42 -11.79
N LYS A 169 18.27 46.50 -11.27
CA LYS A 169 18.04 46.52 -9.82
C LYS A 169 18.16 45.11 -9.26
N CYS A 170 18.94 44.93 -8.20
CA CYS A 170 19.20 43.67 -7.50
C CYS A 170 19.21 43.91 -5.98
N ASN A 171 19.23 42.84 -5.18
CA ASN A 171 19.34 42.92 -3.71
C ASN A 171 18.33 43.88 -3.04
N CYS A 172 17.11 43.94 -3.58
CA CYS A 172 16.06 44.83 -3.09
C CYS A 172 15.67 44.47 -1.65
N ARG A 173 15.74 45.46 -0.75
CA ARG A 173 15.37 45.33 0.67
C ARG A 173 14.46 46.47 1.11
N GLN A 174 13.65 46.21 2.13
CA GLN A 174 12.81 47.23 2.76
C GLN A 174 13.64 47.99 3.80
N GLU A 175 13.84 49.29 3.62
CA GLU A 175 14.47 50.15 4.61
C GLU A 175 13.51 51.23 5.11
N MET A 176 13.58 51.52 6.41
CA MET A 176 12.82 52.62 7.03
C MET A 176 13.58 53.93 6.83
N VAL A 177 13.10 54.77 5.89
CA VAL A 177 13.72 56.07 5.60
C VAL A 177 12.94 57.17 6.33
N THR A 178 13.67 57.98 7.12
CA THR A 178 13.09 59.11 7.86
C THR A 178 13.20 60.39 7.02
N ARG A 179 12.08 60.96 6.60
CA ARG A 179 12.04 62.22 5.84
C ARG A 179 11.68 63.39 6.76
N ASN A 180 12.55 64.39 6.81
CA ASN A 180 12.32 65.61 7.57
C ASN A 180 11.34 66.52 6.81
N LEU A 181 10.20 66.85 7.42
CA LEU A 181 9.17 67.71 6.85
C LEU A 181 9.18 69.13 7.44
N GLY A 182 10.15 69.45 8.30
CA GLY A 182 10.33 70.76 8.91
C GLY A 182 10.85 70.69 10.35
N PRO A 183 11.11 71.83 11.01
CA PRO A 183 11.67 71.85 12.36
C PRO A 183 10.81 71.04 13.34
N GLY A 184 11.36 69.92 13.84
CA GLY A 184 10.71 69.04 14.80
C GLY A 184 9.68 68.04 14.24
N ARG A 185 9.55 67.87 12.92
CA ARG A 185 8.61 66.92 12.30
C ARG A 185 9.31 65.98 11.32
N PHE A 186 9.35 64.70 11.67
CA PHE A 186 9.91 63.63 10.84
C PHE A 186 8.83 62.59 10.51
N GLN A 187 8.81 62.10 9.28
CA GLN A 187 7.95 61.00 8.86
C GLN A 187 8.82 59.80 8.48
N MET A 188 8.65 58.68 9.16
CA MET A 188 9.29 57.41 8.80
C MET A 188 8.42 56.68 7.79
N MET A 189 9.00 56.26 6.67
CA MET A 189 8.31 55.48 5.64
C MET A 189 9.17 54.29 5.20
N GLN A 190 8.54 53.14 4.98
CA GLN A 190 9.21 51.98 4.39
C GLN A 190 9.39 52.21 2.89
N GLN A 191 10.62 52.12 2.43
CA GLN A 191 10.98 52.25 1.02
C GLN A 191 11.79 51.02 0.61
N THR A 192 11.42 50.42 -0.53
CA THR A 192 12.25 49.41 -1.17
C THR A 192 13.49 50.06 -1.76
N VAL A 193 14.65 49.77 -1.19
CA VAL A 193 15.96 50.17 -1.69
C VAL A 193 16.58 48.97 -2.39
N CYS A 194 16.96 49.13 -3.65
CA CYS A 194 17.65 48.10 -4.43
C CYS A 194 19.02 48.62 -4.82
N ASP A 195 19.99 47.72 -4.90
CA ASP A 195 21.32 48.01 -5.43
C ASP A 195 21.28 48.01 -6.97
N GLU A 196 22.19 48.75 -7.62
CA GLU A 196 22.36 48.72 -9.08
C GLU A 196 23.46 47.71 -9.46
N CYS A 197 23.05 46.52 -9.92
CA CYS A 197 23.97 45.49 -10.43
C CYS A 197 24.19 45.64 -11.94
N PRO A 198 25.34 45.19 -12.48
CA PRO A 198 25.52 45.02 -13.90
C PRO A 198 24.43 44.13 -14.52
N ASN A 199 23.97 44.49 -15.72
CA ASN A 199 23.00 43.67 -16.44
C ASN A 199 23.67 42.39 -16.96
N VAL A 200 22.93 41.27 -16.99
CA VAL A 200 23.43 39.97 -17.44
C VAL A 200 22.45 39.32 -18.40
N LYS A 201 22.97 38.60 -19.40
CA LYS A 201 22.18 37.80 -20.34
C LYS A 201 22.53 36.32 -20.13
N LEU A 202 21.50 35.46 -20.12
CA LEU A 202 21.69 34.02 -20.13
C LEU A 202 22.03 33.56 -21.56
N VAL A 203 23.14 32.85 -21.68
CA VAL A 203 23.60 32.23 -22.93
C VAL A 203 23.83 30.75 -22.66
N ASN A 204 23.30 29.90 -23.51
CA ASN A 204 23.50 28.46 -23.41
C ASN A 204 24.95 28.09 -23.80
N GLU A 205 25.65 27.38 -22.92
CA GLU A 205 27.02 26.89 -23.08
C GLU A 205 27.03 25.37 -22.84
N GLU A 206 27.64 24.62 -23.76
CA GLU A 206 27.81 23.17 -23.59
C GLU A 206 28.94 22.87 -22.61
N ARG A 207 28.67 21.99 -21.65
CA ARG A 207 29.64 21.53 -20.64
C ARG A 207 29.65 20.00 -20.61
N THR A 208 30.83 19.43 -20.82
CA THR A 208 31.08 18.00 -20.67
C THR A 208 31.52 17.71 -19.24
N ILE A 209 30.84 16.78 -18.58
CA ILE A 209 31.10 16.32 -17.22
C ILE A 209 31.51 14.86 -17.32
N GLU A 210 32.71 14.53 -16.81
CA GLU A 210 33.23 13.17 -16.75
C GLU A 210 32.89 12.57 -15.38
N ILE A 211 32.25 11.41 -15.37
CA ILE A 211 31.88 10.68 -14.16
C ILE A 211 32.58 9.33 -14.15
N GLU A 212 33.17 9.01 -13.02
CA GLU A 212 33.76 7.70 -12.76
C GLU A 212 32.72 6.82 -12.07
N ILE A 213 32.38 5.71 -12.71
CA ILE A 213 31.61 4.62 -12.13
C ILE A 213 32.62 3.71 -11.44
N GLU A 214 32.65 3.76 -10.12
CA GLU A 214 33.52 2.93 -9.30
C GLU A 214 32.97 1.49 -9.20
N PRO A 215 33.83 0.46 -9.20
CA PRO A 215 33.39 -0.91 -8.99
C PRO A 215 32.65 -1.05 -7.67
N GLY A 216 31.48 -1.67 -7.71
CA GLY A 216 30.64 -1.94 -6.53
C GLY A 216 29.62 -0.85 -6.22
N MET A 217 29.62 0.30 -6.93
CA MET A 217 28.61 1.35 -6.74
C MET A 217 27.17 0.81 -6.75
N GLU A 218 26.32 1.33 -5.88
CA GLU A 218 24.96 0.82 -5.66
C GLU A 218 23.90 1.54 -6.51
N ASP A 219 22.77 0.87 -6.76
CA ASP A 219 21.64 1.51 -7.41
C ASP A 219 21.09 2.66 -6.57
N GLY A 220 20.85 3.81 -7.20
CA GLY A 220 20.38 5.01 -6.52
C GLY A 220 21.45 5.83 -5.82
N GLN A 221 22.73 5.43 -5.86
CA GLN A 221 23.84 6.23 -5.35
C GLN A 221 23.98 7.55 -6.12
N GLU A 222 24.26 8.64 -5.40
CA GLU A 222 24.25 10.00 -5.94
C GLU A 222 25.65 10.61 -5.99
N THR A 223 26.01 11.22 -7.12
CA THR A 223 27.24 12.00 -7.30
C THR A 223 26.89 13.47 -7.53
N ARG A 224 27.42 14.36 -6.69
CA ARG A 224 27.14 15.80 -6.72
C ARG A 224 28.24 16.56 -7.46
N PHE A 225 27.83 17.39 -8.42
CA PHE A 225 28.66 18.36 -9.11
C PHE A 225 28.19 19.77 -8.73
N SER A 226 28.96 20.42 -7.85
CA SER A 226 28.60 21.71 -7.27
C SER A 226 28.60 22.83 -8.31
N GLY A 227 27.59 23.69 -8.31
CA GLY A 227 27.49 24.83 -9.25
C GLY A 227 27.15 24.45 -10.70
N GLU A 228 26.82 23.17 -10.94
CA GLU A 228 26.38 22.66 -12.23
C GLU A 228 24.84 22.55 -12.33
N GLY A 229 24.07 23.12 -11.43
CA GLY A 229 22.60 23.18 -11.47
C GLY A 229 22.07 24.34 -12.32
N GLU A 230 20.91 24.89 -11.93
CA GLU A 230 20.34 26.09 -12.57
C GLU A 230 21.02 27.38 -12.05
N PRO A 231 21.28 28.39 -12.90
CA PRO A 231 21.84 29.66 -12.46
C PRO A 231 20.81 30.49 -11.67
N HIS A 232 21.22 31.10 -10.57
CA HIS A 232 20.45 32.13 -9.87
C HIS A 232 20.96 33.52 -10.26
N MET A 233 20.07 34.45 -10.63
CA MET A 233 20.49 35.77 -11.16
C MET A 233 21.27 36.61 -10.13
N ASP A 234 20.95 36.45 -8.84
CA ASP A 234 21.53 37.21 -7.73
C ASP A 234 22.36 36.34 -6.77
N GLY A 235 22.80 35.16 -7.20
CA GLY A 235 23.65 34.31 -6.35
C GLY A 235 24.23 33.07 -7.05
N GLU A 236 24.56 32.03 -6.28
CA GLU A 236 25.32 30.88 -6.78
C GLU A 236 24.40 29.94 -7.58
N PRO A 237 24.90 29.28 -8.65
CA PRO A 237 24.14 28.21 -9.30
C PRO A 237 23.85 27.07 -8.34
N GLY A 238 22.76 26.34 -8.57
CA GLY A 238 22.47 25.09 -7.85
C GLY A 238 23.47 23.98 -8.19
N ASP A 239 23.23 22.78 -7.72
CA ASP A 239 24.08 21.60 -7.97
C ASP A 239 23.44 20.65 -9.00
N LEU A 240 24.28 19.93 -9.76
CA LEU A 240 23.84 18.76 -10.54
C LEU A 240 24.08 17.50 -9.71
N ILE A 241 23.03 16.71 -9.51
CA ILE A 241 23.05 15.44 -8.80
C ILE A 241 22.80 14.33 -9.82
N LEU A 242 23.79 13.49 -10.03
CA LEU A 242 23.66 12.32 -10.90
C LEU A 242 23.34 11.10 -10.07
N LYS A 243 22.26 10.41 -10.42
CA LYS A 243 21.78 9.24 -9.70
C LYS A 243 21.99 7.99 -10.55
N ILE A 244 22.73 7.02 -10.03
CA ILE A 244 22.95 5.75 -10.73
C ILE A 244 21.64 4.98 -10.84
N LYS A 245 21.35 4.49 -12.05
CA LYS A 245 20.23 3.61 -12.35
C LYS A 245 20.73 2.36 -13.08
N THR A 246 20.66 1.22 -12.40
CA THR A 246 21.14 -0.05 -12.89
C THR A 246 20.18 -0.60 -13.94
N VAL A 247 20.69 -0.90 -15.13
CA VAL A 247 19.92 -1.53 -16.20
C VAL A 247 19.74 -3.02 -15.88
N PRO A 248 18.50 -3.57 -15.97
CA PRO A 248 18.27 -5.00 -15.77
C PRO A 248 19.13 -5.86 -16.70
N HIS A 249 19.90 -6.78 -16.14
CA HIS A 249 20.75 -7.68 -16.91
C HIS A 249 20.01 -8.97 -17.28
N THR A 250 20.31 -9.51 -18.46
CA THR A 250 19.55 -10.65 -19.04
C THR A 250 19.75 -11.98 -18.30
N ARG A 251 20.86 -12.13 -17.57
CA ARG A 251 21.26 -13.40 -16.93
C ARG A 251 21.44 -13.30 -15.42
N PHE A 252 21.74 -12.11 -14.90
CA PHE A 252 22.13 -11.91 -13.51
C PHE A 252 21.23 -10.87 -12.87
N GLU A 253 20.80 -11.15 -11.66
CA GLU A 253 20.07 -10.21 -10.81
C GLU A 253 20.97 -9.88 -9.61
N ARG A 254 21.29 -8.60 -9.41
CA ARG A 254 22.08 -8.13 -8.27
C ARG A 254 21.19 -7.92 -7.05
N ARG A 255 21.61 -8.39 -5.88
CA ARG A 255 21.00 -8.09 -4.58
C ARG A 255 22.11 -7.81 -3.56
N GLY A 256 22.33 -6.54 -3.23
CA GLY A 256 23.53 -6.12 -2.48
C GLY A 256 24.79 -6.45 -3.28
N ASP A 257 25.74 -7.14 -2.64
CA ASP A 257 26.96 -7.63 -3.28
C ASP A 257 26.77 -9.01 -3.96
N ASP A 258 25.62 -9.67 -3.76
CA ASP A 258 25.38 -11.01 -4.29
C ASP A 258 24.73 -10.98 -5.69
N LEU A 259 25.04 -11.99 -6.51
CA LEU A 259 24.46 -12.19 -7.83
C LEU A 259 23.58 -13.45 -7.84
N TYR A 260 22.45 -13.37 -8.53
CA TYR A 260 21.49 -14.47 -8.67
C TYR A 260 21.29 -14.79 -10.15
N THR A 261 21.29 -16.08 -10.50
CA THR A 261 21.00 -16.53 -11.86
C THR A 261 20.23 -17.85 -11.84
N ASN A 262 19.38 -18.04 -12.85
CA ASN A 262 18.63 -19.27 -13.04
C ASN A 262 19.17 -20.01 -14.27
N ILE A 263 19.47 -21.28 -14.11
CA ILE A 263 20.02 -22.14 -15.17
C ILE A 263 19.13 -23.36 -15.34
N THR A 264 18.72 -23.59 -16.57
CA THR A 264 17.96 -24.78 -16.93
C THR A 264 18.92 -25.91 -17.33
N ILE A 265 18.77 -27.07 -16.70
CA ILE A 265 19.51 -28.30 -17.01
C ILE A 265 18.54 -29.38 -17.50
N SER A 266 19.03 -30.37 -18.24
CA SER A 266 18.20 -31.48 -18.70
C SER A 266 17.84 -32.44 -17.56
N LEU A 267 16.75 -33.19 -17.71
CA LEU A 267 16.38 -34.25 -16.75
C LEU A 267 17.51 -35.29 -16.56
N GLN A 268 18.29 -35.59 -17.61
CA GLN A 268 19.43 -36.51 -17.51
C GLN A 268 20.53 -35.92 -16.63
N ASP A 269 20.92 -34.67 -16.89
CA ASP A 269 21.94 -33.93 -16.14
C ASP A 269 21.54 -33.78 -14.66
N ALA A 270 20.26 -33.55 -14.40
CA ALA A 270 19.70 -33.48 -13.06
C ALA A 270 19.84 -34.79 -12.27
N LEU A 271 19.80 -35.94 -12.95
CA LEU A 271 19.85 -37.27 -12.32
C LEU A 271 21.27 -37.84 -12.23
N VAL A 272 22.09 -37.67 -13.27
CA VAL A 272 23.42 -38.30 -13.41
C VAL A 272 24.54 -37.33 -12.98
N GLY A 273 24.25 -36.04 -12.93
CA GLY A 273 25.22 -34.98 -12.68
C GLY A 273 25.66 -34.26 -13.96
N PHE A 274 26.24 -33.08 -13.80
CA PHE A 274 26.64 -32.20 -14.91
C PHE A 274 27.88 -31.37 -14.58
N THR A 275 28.49 -30.83 -15.63
CA THR A 275 29.47 -29.75 -15.56
C THR A 275 29.09 -28.70 -16.59
N LEU A 276 28.93 -27.44 -16.16
CA LEU A 276 28.60 -26.32 -17.04
C LEU A 276 29.48 -25.10 -16.72
N ASP A 277 29.70 -24.25 -17.73
CA ASP A 277 30.43 -22.99 -17.59
C ASP A 277 29.47 -21.79 -17.73
N ILE A 278 29.49 -20.88 -16.77
CA ILE A 278 28.74 -19.63 -16.79
C ILE A 278 29.70 -18.49 -17.14
N VAL A 279 29.40 -17.72 -18.18
CA VAL A 279 30.14 -16.49 -18.48
C VAL A 279 29.71 -15.40 -17.49
N HIS A 280 30.68 -14.86 -16.74
CA HIS A 280 30.51 -13.81 -15.74
C HIS A 280 30.49 -12.40 -16.37
N LEU A 281 30.24 -11.36 -15.56
CA LEU A 281 30.12 -9.95 -15.98
C LEU A 281 31.40 -9.34 -16.60
N ASP A 282 32.58 -9.84 -16.24
CA ASP A 282 33.89 -9.46 -16.80
C ASP A 282 34.36 -10.43 -17.92
N GLY A 283 33.50 -11.38 -18.31
CA GLY A 283 33.76 -12.35 -19.36
C GLY A 283 34.54 -13.60 -18.93
N HIS A 284 34.97 -13.73 -17.67
CA HIS A 284 35.58 -14.97 -17.20
C HIS A 284 34.53 -16.09 -17.05
N LYS A 285 34.95 -17.36 -17.03
CA LYS A 285 34.03 -18.51 -16.94
C LYS A 285 34.04 -19.13 -15.56
N VAL A 286 32.86 -19.21 -14.93
CA VAL A 286 32.64 -19.91 -13.66
C VAL A 286 32.16 -21.33 -13.94
N THR A 287 33.02 -22.32 -13.67
CA THR A 287 32.68 -23.74 -13.85
C THR A 287 31.90 -24.28 -12.63
N VAL A 288 30.77 -24.92 -12.91
CA VAL A 288 29.86 -25.49 -11.92
C VAL A 288 29.69 -26.97 -12.21
N THR A 289 30.21 -27.79 -11.29
CA THR A 289 30.15 -29.25 -11.36
C THR A 289 29.33 -29.79 -10.21
N ARG A 290 28.46 -30.75 -10.51
CA ARG A 290 27.68 -31.49 -9.51
C ARG A 290 27.48 -32.93 -9.96
N GLU A 291 27.93 -33.87 -9.13
CA GLU A 291 27.87 -35.32 -9.39
C GLU A 291 26.66 -36.00 -8.73
N LYS A 292 25.88 -35.25 -7.94
CA LYS A 292 24.71 -35.75 -7.21
C LYS A 292 23.42 -35.29 -7.88
N VAL A 293 22.32 -35.96 -7.56
CA VAL A 293 20.98 -35.55 -8.01
C VAL A 293 20.72 -34.08 -7.66
N THR A 294 20.21 -33.35 -8.65
CA THR A 294 19.88 -31.93 -8.60
C THR A 294 18.39 -31.81 -8.87
N TRP A 295 17.61 -31.57 -7.81
CA TRP A 295 16.16 -31.39 -7.93
C TRP A 295 15.81 -29.99 -8.44
N PRO A 296 14.62 -29.78 -9.05
CA PRO A 296 14.15 -28.46 -9.43
C PRO A 296 14.16 -27.49 -8.24
N GLY A 297 14.69 -26.28 -8.44
CA GLY A 297 14.87 -25.28 -7.40
C GLY A 297 16.09 -25.52 -6.49
N ALA A 298 16.91 -26.55 -6.74
CA ALA A 298 18.18 -26.72 -6.04
C ALA A 298 19.09 -25.52 -6.29
N ARG A 299 19.88 -25.14 -5.28
CA ARG A 299 20.78 -23.98 -5.33
C ARG A 299 22.23 -24.37 -5.10
N ILE A 300 23.13 -23.76 -5.86
CA ILE A 300 24.58 -23.82 -5.65
C ILE A 300 25.07 -22.40 -5.41
N ARG A 301 25.97 -22.25 -4.43
CA ARG A 301 26.66 -20.98 -4.14
C ARG A 301 28.12 -21.05 -4.58
N LYS A 302 28.60 -19.99 -5.20
CA LYS A 302 30.00 -19.78 -5.56
C LYS A 302 30.48 -18.49 -4.88
N ASN A 303 31.17 -18.66 -3.76
CA ASN A 303 31.68 -17.54 -2.97
C ASN A 303 32.80 -16.83 -3.75
N GLY A 304 32.81 -15.50 -3.73
CA GLY A 304 33.79 -14.68 -4.44
C GLY A 304 33.45 -14.41 -5.91
N GLU A 305 32.30 -14.91 -6.38
CA GLU A 305 31.79 -14.70 -7.74
C GLU A 305 30.58 -13.74 -7.76
N GLY A 306 30.37 -12.93 -6.71
CA GLY A 306 29.36 -11.87 -6.69
C GLY A 306 29.91 -10.53 -7.17
N MET A 307 29.15 -9.46 -6.98
CA MET A 307 29.61 -8.09 -7.23
C MET A 307 30.78 -7.72 -6.29
N PRO A 308 31.72 -6.86 -6.74
CA PRO A 308 32.72 -6.29 -5.85
C PRO A 308 32.05 -5.38 -4.81
N ASN A 309 32.54 -5.43 -3.58
CA ASN A 309 32.09 -4.55 -2.52
C ASN A 309 32.64 -3.13 -2.74
N TYR A 310 31.79 -2.12 -2.59
CA TYR A 310 32.13 -0.71 -2.84
C TYR A 310 33.20 -0.15 -1.89
N GLU A 311 33.20 -0.54 -0.61
CA GLU A 311 34.17 -0.03 0.37
C GLU A 311 35.52 -0.74 0.25
N ASN A 312 35.51 -2.02 -0.14
CA ASN A 312 36.69 -2.84 -0.32
C ASN A 312 36.57 -3.75 -1.54
N ASN A 313 37.05 -3.26 -2.67
CA ASN A 313 37.02 -3.96 -3.97
C ASN A 313 37.82 -5.27 -4.02
N ASN A 314 38.53 -5.66 -2.95
CA ASN A 314 39.15 -6.99 -2.84
C ASN A 314 38.17 -8.05 -2.33
N LEU A 315 37.00 -7.64 -1.85
CA LEU A 315 35.92 -8.52 -1.42
C LEU A 315 34.86 -8.56 -2.51
N HIS A 316 34.41 -9.77 -2.82
CA HIS A 316 33.32 -10.03 -3.75
C HIS A 316 32.22 -10.79 -3.03
N GLY A 317 30.97 -10.51 -3.39
CA GLY A 317 29.83 -11.28 -2.89
C GLY A 317 29.79 -12.71 -3.43
N THR A 318 28.60 -13.31 -3.40
CA THR A 318 28.37 -14.70 -3.77
C THR A 318 27.45 -14.80 -4.97
N LEU A 319 27.80 -15.67 -5.92
CA LEU A 319 26.90 -16.07 -7.01
C LEU A 319 26.02 -17.25 -6.56
N TYR A 320 24.71 -17.02 -6.56
CA TYR A 320 23.68 -18.03 -6.32
C TYR A 320 23.07 -18.49 -7.64
N ILE A 321 23.15 -19.79 -7.87
CA ILE A 321 22.68 -20.42 -9.11
C ILE A 321 21.53 -21.34 -8.73
N THR A 322 20.33 -21.03 -9.22
CA THR A 322 19.14 -21.87 -9.06
C THR A 322 18.94 -22.72 -10.31
N PHE A 323 18.67 -24.00 -10.13
CA PHE A 323 18.50 -24.94 -11.23
C PHE A 323 17.04 -25.25 -11.52
N ASP A 324 16.62 -25.03 -12.76
CA ASP A 324 15.36 -25.54 -13.30
C ASP A 324 15.64 -26.80 -14.13
N VAL A 325 14.70 -27.74 -14.13
CA VAL A 325 14.85 -29.01 -14.87
C VAL A 325 13.90 -29.03 -16.06
N GLU A 326 14.46 -29.07 -17.26
CA GLU A 326 13.67 -29.21 -18.48
C GLU A 326 13.35 -30.68 -18.76
N PHE A 327 12.05 -30.96 -18.89
CA PHE A 327 11.55 -32.27 -19.28
C PHE A 327 11.48 -32.40 -20.81
N PRO A 328 11.69 -33.61 -21.34
CA PRO A 328 11.57 -33.86 -22.78
C PRO A 328 10.16 -33.51 -23.28
N LYS A 329 10.07 -32.66 -24.30
CA LYS A 329 8.79 -32.18 -24.88
C LYS A 329 8.17 -33.15 -25.88
N SER A 330 8.96 -34.10 -26.39
CA SER A 330 8.51 -35.15 -27.31
C SER A 330 8.03 -36.39 -26.56
N GLN A 331 7.15 -37.18 -27.19
CA GLN A 331 6.79 -38.49 -26.63
C GLN A 331 8.04 -39.38 -26.55
N LEU A 332 8.26 -39.99 -25.39
CA LEU A 332 9.32 -40.99 -25.20
C LEU A 332 9.04 -42.21 -26.09
N THR A 333 10.10 -42.76 -26.68
CA THR A 333 10.06 -44.05 -27.37
C THR A 333 9.73 -45.17 -26.38
N ASP A 334 9.25 -46.31 -26.88
CA ASP A 334 8.87 -47.42 -26.00
C ASP A 334 10.07 -47.96 -25.20
N THR A 335 11.28 -47.91 -25.76
CA THR A 335 12.54 -48.19 -25.07
C THR A 335 12.86 -47.19 -23.96
N GLU A 336 12.65 -45.88 -24.18
CA GLU A 336 12.89 -44.86 -23.14
C GLU A 336 11.84 -44.93 -22.02
N LYS A 337 10.60 -45.32 -22.35
CA LYS A 337 9.54 -45.58 -21.37
C LYS A 337 9.87 -46.77 -20.48
N GLU A 338 10.43 -47.85 -21.03
CA GLU A 338 10.86 -49.03 -20.25
C GLU A 338 11.95 -48.65 -19.24
N VAL A 339 12.99 -47.93 -19.67
CA VAL A 339 14.08 -47.46 -18.79
C VAL A 339 13.57 -46.53 -17.68
N ALA A 340 12.67 -45.59 -18.01
CA ALA A 340 12.05 -44.72 -17.01
C ALA A 340 11.15 -45.48 -16.02
N CYS A 341 10.51 -46.58 -16.48
CA CYS A 341 9.63 -47.40 -15.65
C CYS A 341 10.41 -48.29 -14.68
N GLU A 342 11.60 -48.78 -15.05
CA GLU A 342 12.50 -49.50 -14.13
C GLU A 342 13.00 -48.60 -13.00
N MET A 343 13.30 -47.32 -13.27
CA MET A 343 13.69 -46.34 -12.23
C MET A 343 12.58 -46.03 -11.21
N CYS A 344 11.29 -46.13 -11.60
CA CYS A 344 10.15 -45.83 -10.72
C CYS A 344 9.95 -46.84 -9.57
N LEU A 345 10.57 -48.02 -9.63
CA LEU A 345 10.35 -49.10 -8.66
C LEU A 345 11.23 -49.00 -7.39
N VAL A 346 12.16 -48.04 -7.32
CA VAL A 346 13.23 -48.03 -6.28
C VAL A 346 13.02 -46.97 -5.17
N THR A 347 12.03 -46.06 -5.27
CA THR A 347 11.97 -44.83 -4.45
C THR A 347 10.85 -44.71 -3.40
N LEU A 348 10.20 -45.80 -2.96
CA LEU A 348 9.27 -45.74 -1.81
C LEU A 348 9.91 -46.29 -0.52
N PRO A 349 10.06 -45.51 0.56
CA PRO A 349 10.51 -46.03 1.85
C PRO A 349 9.41 -46.85 2.52
N ALA A 350 9.78 -48.05 2.96
CA ALA A 350 8.94 -48.93 3.75
C ALA A 350 8.75 -48.36 5.16
N ASN A 351 7.51 -48.01 5.52
CA ASN A 351 7.10 -47.85 6.91
C ASN A 351 5.76 -48.55 7.15
N GLY A 352 5.83 -49.65 7.91
CA GLY A 352 4.90 -49.98 8.99
C GLY A 352 3.47 -50.44 8.66
N GLY A 353 3.33 -51.72 8.29
CA GLY A 353 2.33 -52.65 8.86
C GLY A 353 0.83 -52.45 8.59
N GLY A 354 0.24 -53.31 7.75
CA GLY A 354 -1.20 -53.65 7.86
C GLY A 354 -1.94 -54.01 6.57
N LYS A 355 -1.82 -55.28 6.14
CA LYS A 355 -2.67 -56.04 5.18
C LYS A 355 -2.89 -55.48 3.76
N LEU A 356 -2.23 -56.14 2.81
CA LEU A 356 -2.46 -56.07 1.37
C LEU A 356 -3.86 -56.58 0.97
N GLY A 357 -4.52 -55.83 0.07
CA GLY A 357 -5.73 -56.26 -0.62
C GLY A 357 -6.13 -55.32 -1.77
N SER A 358 -5.39 -55.40 -2.88
CA SER A 358 -5.82 -55.07 -4.26
C SER A 358 -6.46 -53.69 -4.53
N PHE A 359 -5.65 -52.71 -4.92
CA PHE A 359 -6.10 -51.60 -5.80
C PHE A 359 -5.02 -51.27 -6.83
N ALA A 360 -5.14 -51.87 -8.01
CA ALA A 360 -4.42 -51.46 -9.21
C ALA A 360 -5.38 -51.55 -10.41
N HIS A 361 -6.09 -50.45 -10.70
CA HIS A 361 -6.40 -50.02 -12.06
C HIS A 361 -7.25 -48.73 -12.07
N ARG A 362 -6.58 -47.58 -12.24
CA ARG A 362 -6.94 -46.45 -13.11
C ARG A 362 -6.32 -45.16 -12.61
N TYR A 363 -5.19 -44.76 -13.19
CA TYR A 363 -4.88 -43.36 -13.50
C TYR A 363 -3.69 -43.31 -14.49
N ARG A 364 -4.02 -43.40 -15.79
CA ARG A 364 -3.31 -42.85 -16.95
C ARG A 364 -4.46 -42.54 -17.91
N SER A 365 -4.64 -41.39 -18.49
CA SER A 365 -3.73 -40.29 -18.84
C SER A 365 -4.60 -39.14 -19.33
N SER A 366 -4.28 -37.89 -19.00
CA SER A 366 -4.80 -36.72 -19.74
C SER A 366 -3.65 -35.78 -20.03
N HIS A 367 -3.69 -35.23 -21.25
CA HIS A 367 -2.87 -34.22 -21.96
C HIS A 367 -2.42 -34.88 -23.29
N SER A 368 -2.98 -34.55 -24.43
CA SER A 368 -3.10 -33.19 -24.97
C SER A 368 -4.15 -33.07 -26.09
N VAL A 369 -4.82 -31.92 -26.07
CA VAL A 369 -5.20 -31.04 -27.20
C VAL A 369 -5.36 -31.69 -28.59
N HIS A 370 -6.59 -31.68 -29.14
CA HIS A 370 -6.82 -31.24 -30.52
C HIS A 370 -8.29 -30.89 -30.81
N HIS A 371 -8.41 -29.79 -31.56
CA HIS A 371 -9.52 -29.26 -32.37
C HIS A 371 -10.81 -30.07 -32.52
N TYR A 372 -11.93 -29.42 -32.16
CA TYR A 372 -13.26 -29.80 -32.61
C TYR A 372 -13.54 -29.24 -34.02
N LYS A 373 -13.70 -30.14 -34.98
CA LYS A 373 -14.62 -29.95 -36.12
C LYS A 373 -15.68 -31.06 -36.07
N PRO A 374 -16.96 -30.74 -36.30
CA PRO A 374 -18.06 -31.65 -36.02
C PRO A 374 -18.35 -32.54 -37.23
N LEU A 375 -18.33 -33.86 -37.06
CA LEU A 375 -18.90 -34.79 -38.04
C LEU A 375 -19.62 -35.94 -37.35
N LEU A 376 -20.95 -35.82 -37.43
CA LEU A 376 -21.97 -36.86 -37.66
C LEU A 376 -21.49 -38.32 -37.71
N PRO A 377 -22.24 -39.26 -37.10
CA PRO A 377 -22.03 -40.68 -37.31
C PRO A 377 -22.77 -41.16 -38.58
N THR A 378 -22.00 -41.66 -39.56
CA THR A 378 -22.40 -42.73 -40.48
C THR A 378 -21.82 -44.03 -39.94
N ASP A 379 -22.49 -45.18 -39.93
CA ASP A 379 -23.05 -45.86 -41.10
C ASP A 379 -23.88 -47.07 -40.62
N ARG A 380 -25.03 -47.32 -41.25
CA ARG A 380 -25.38 -48.65 -41.79
C ARG A 380 -26.68 -48.60 -42.60
N ARG A 381 -26.47 -48.60 -43.91
CA ARG A 381 -27.27 -49.16 -45.02
C ARG A 381 -28.61 -49.84 -44.67
N MET A 382 -29.69 -49.41 -45.31
CA MET A 382 -30.52 -50.24 -46.22
C MET A 382 -31.46 -49.36 -47.07
N GLY A 383 -31.72 -49.80 -48.30
CA GLY A 383 -32.33 -49.05 -49.40
C GLY A 383 -33.86 -48.85 -49.36
N PRO A 384 -34.45 -48.32 -50.45
CA PRO A 384 -35.62 -47.43 -50.42
C PRO A 384 -36.93 -48.14 -50.77
N ILE A 385 -38.09 -47.69 -50.27
CA ILE A 385 -39.40 -47.81 -50.96
C ILE A 385 -40.42 -46.74 -50.48
N ARG A 386 -40.84 -45.91 -51.46
CA ARG A 386 -42.11 -45.24 -51.77
C ARG A 386 -43.22 -44.93 -50.72
N LYS A 387 -43.56 -43.62 -50.72
CA LYS A 387 -44.88 -42.96 -50.92
C LYS A 387 -46.11 -43.34 -50.05
N LYS A 388 -46.53 -42.34 -49.25
CA LYS A 388 -47.89 -41.77 -49.03
C LYS A 388 -49.10 -42.71 -49.05
N LYS A 389 -49.90 -42.68 -47.97
CA LYS A 389 -51.36 -42.42 -47.93
C LYS A 389 -51.82 -42.30 -46.45
N THR A 390 -52.19 -41.11 -45.98
CA THR A 390 -53.56 -40.56 -45.76
C THR A 390 -54.37 -41.09 -44.56
N ARG A 391 -54.82 -40.12 -43.75
CA ARG A 391 -56.19 -39.90 -43.19
C ARG A 391 -56.63 -40.50 -41.83
N PHE A 392 -57.04 -39.54 -40.99
CA PHE A 392 -58.27 -39.48 -40.15
C PHE A 392 -58.29 -40.32 -38.86
N LYS A 393 -58.44 -39.73 -37.65
CA LYS A 393 -59.65 -39.09 -37.03
C LYS A 393 -60.89 -39.98 -37.19
N VAL A 394 -61.72 -40.33 -36.21
CA VAL A 394 -61.94 -40.10 -34.77
C VAL A 394 -63.00 -41.16 -34.42
N LEU A 395 -62.96 -41.76 -33.22
CA LEU A 395 -64.10 -41.95 -32.29
C LEU A 395 -63.83 -43.18 -31.40
N LEU A 396 -63.43 -42.92 -30.16
CA LEU A 396 -63.99 -43.66 -29.04
C LEU A 396 -64.41 -42.64 -27.98
N MET A 397 -65.39 -41.84 -28.40
CA MET A 397 -66.39 -41.26 -27.53
C MET A 397 -67.36 -42.38 -27.12
N MET A 398 -67.80 -42.31 -25.87
CA MET A 398 -69.12 -42.78 -25.43
C MET A 398 -69.30 -44.31 -25.28
N GLY A 399 -68.48 -44.90 -24.42
CA GLY A 399 -68.81 -46.14 -23.68
C GLY A 399 -68.70 -45.97 -22.16
N THR A 400 -68.42 -44.76 -21.67
CA THR A 400 -68.17 -44.43 -20.26
C THR A 400 -69.28 -43.56 -19.64
N VAL A 401 -70.40 -43.37 -20.34
CA VAL A 401 -71.48 -42.44 -19.94
C VAL A 401 -72.53 -43.06 -19.00
N PHE A 402 -72.52 -44.38 -18.77
CA PHE A 402 -73.46 -44.95 -17.78
C PHE A 402 -72.95 -44.93 -16.34
N ALA A 403 -71.64 -44.76 -16.13
CA ALA A 403 -71.07 -44.56 -14.79
C ALA A 403 -71.10 -43.08 -14.35
N CYS A 404 -71.30 -42.14 -15.29
CA CYS A 404 -71.40 -40.70 -15.00
C CYS A 404 -72.77 -40.23 -14.50
N LEU A 405 -73.79 -41.10 -14.39
CA LEU A 405 -75.16 -40.68 -14.05
C LEU A 405 -75.62 -41.05 -12.62
N LEU A 406 -74.82 -41.78 -11.84
CA LEU A 406 -75.18 -42.12 -10.45
C LEU A 406 -74.23 -41.57 -9.38
N TYR A 407 -73.12 -40.92 -9.76
CA TYR A 407 -72.25 -40.22 -8.80
C TYR A 407 -72.62 -38.73 -8.63
N ALA A 408 -73.83 -38.33 -9.06
CA ALA A 408 -74.41 -37.02 -8.86
C ALA A 408 -75.54 -37.05 -7.82
N ILE A 409 -75.25 -37.54 -6.62
CA ILE A 409 -75.99 -37.34 -5.35
C ILE A 409 -74.87 -37.40 -4.28
N GLU A 410 -74.14 -36.34 -3.93
CA GLU A 410 -74.49 -35.29 -2.96
C GLU A 410 -73.64 -34.01 -3.20
N ARG A 411 -74.31 -32.95 -3.69
CA ARG A 411 -74.28 -31.48 -3.41
C ARG A 411 -73.05 -30.78 -2.74
N PRO A 412 -72.94 -29.42 -2.82
CA PRO A 412 -72.91 -28.53 -3.99
C PRO A 412 -71.82 -27.41 -3.89
N PHE A 413 -71.14 -27.14 -5.02
CA PHE A 413 -71.02 -25.81 -5.68
C PHE A 413 -70.80 -24.51 -4.85
N TRP A 414 -69.56 -24.00 -4.74
CA TRP A 414 -69.19 -22.56 -4.72
C TRP A 414 -67.77 -22.35 -5.33
N TRP A 415 -67.57 -21.23 -6.04
CA TRP A 415 -66.43 -20.90 -6.92
C TRP A 415 -65.10 -20.62 -6.21
N ASP A 416 -63.97 -20.93 -6.86
CA ASP A 416 -62.73 -20.14 -6.72
C ASP A 416 -61.99 -20.03 -8.06
N TYR A 417 -61.53 -18.83 -8.38
CA TYR A 417 -61.22 -18.34 -9.72
C TYR A 417 -59.72 -18.06 -9.91
N ASP A 418 -58.81 -18.90 -9.40
CA ASP A 418 -57.35 -18.62 -9.42
C ASP A 418 -56.48 -19.63 -10.20
N ALA A 419 -57.07 -20.64 -10.85
CA ALA A 419 -56.31 -21.77 -11.40
C ALA A 419 -55.91 -21.67 -12.88
N LEU A 420 -55.98 -20.49 -13.53
CA LEU A 420 -55.70 -20.33 -14.97
C LEU A 420 -54.55 -19.36 -15.34
N GLU A 421 -53.75 -18.88 -14.37
CA GLU A 421 -52.56 -18.03 -14.63
C GLU A 421 -51.20 -18.65 -14.21
N ALA A 422 -51.09 -19.98 -14.12
CA ALA A 422 -49.86 -20.62 -13.61
C ALA A 422 -49.13 -21.59 -14.57
N PRO A 423 -48.60 -21.13 -15.73
CA PRO A 423 -47.45 -21.80 -16.34
C PRO A 423 -46.18 -20.92 -16.40
N LEU A 424 -46.21 -19.64 -16.03
CA LEU A 424 -45.04 -18.73 -16.17
C LEU A 424 -44.14 -18.63 -14.93
N TRP A 425 -44.54 -19.19 -13.79
CA TRP A 425 -43.84 -18.96 -12.50
C TRP A 425 -42.99 -20.15 -12.02
N ASN A 426 -43.30 -21.39 -12.41
CA ASN A 426 -42.52 -22.55 -11.95
C ASN A 426 -41.26 -22.81 -12.78
N GLU A 427 -41.15 -22.25 -14.01
CA GLU A 427 -39.88 -22.21 -14.76
C GLU A 427 -39.01 -20.99 -14.41
N ALA A 428 -39.51 -20.05 -13.60
CA ALA A 428 -38.77 -18.87 -13.14
C ALA A 428 -38.02 -19.06 -11.81
N LEU A 429 -38.27 -20.17 -11.10
CA LEU A 429 -37.68 -20.48 -9.79
C LEU A 429 -36.55 -21.52 -9.85
N GLU A 430 -36.38 -22.17 -10.99
CA GLU A 430 -35.18 -22.94 -11.36
C GLU A 430 -34.70 -22.48 -12.75
N THR A 431 -34.53 -21.17 -12.95
CA THR A 431 -33.82 -20.73 -14.16
C THR A 431 -32.34 -21.06 -14.02
N ARG A 432 -31.77 -21.54 -15.13
CA ARG A 432 -30.33 -21.74 -15.40
C ARG A 432 -29.40 -20.55 -15.07
N ASP A 433 -29.88 -19.48 -14.44
CA ASP A 433 -29.10 -18.33 -14.00
C ASP A 433 -28.27 -18.59 -12.74
N ASP A 434 -28.54 -19.66 -11.99
CA ASP A 434 -27.62 -20.14 -10.93
C ASP A 434 -26.24 -20.52 -11.49
N GLU A 435 -26.15 -20.77 -12.80
CA GLU A 435 -24.93 -21.08 -13.55
C GLU A 435 -24.53 -20.01 -14.58
N GLN A 436 -25.06 -18.78 -14.51
CA GLN A 436 -24.34 -17.66 -15.12
C GLN A 436 -23.07 -17.42 -14.30
N HIS A 437 -22.06 -18.24 -14.58
CA HIS A 437 -20.67 -17.91 -14.30
C HIS A 437 -20.49 -16.50 -14.83
N PHE A 438 -19.97 -15.63 -13.96
CA PHE A 438 -19.51 -14.32 -14.37
C PHE A 438 -18.71 -14.49 -15.65
N ASN A 439 -19.25 -14.01 -16.77
CA ASN A 439 -18.58 -14.16 -18.04
C ASN A 439 -17.46 -13.13 -18.04
N TYR A 440 -16.23 -13.57 -17.75
CA TYR A 440 -15.04 -12.73 -17.78
C TYR A 440 -14.83 -12.04 -19.15
N ASN A 441 -15.48 -12.53 -20.22
CA ASN A 441 -15.46 -11.91 -21.55
C ASN A 441 -16.61 -10.91 -21.78
N SER A 442 -17.50 -10.68 -20.81
CA SER A 442 -18.53 -9.65 -20.90
C SER A 442 -17.93 -8.27 -20.57
N SER A 443 -18.33 -7.24 -21.31
CA SER A 443 -17.87 -5.87 -21.08
C SER A 443 -18.40 -5.26 -19.77
N TYR A 444 -19.47 -5.83 -19.20
CA TYR A 444 -20.16 -5.31 -18.01
C TYR A 444 -20.54 -6.44 -17.06
N PHE A 445 -20.30 -6.28 -15.76
CA PHE A 445 -20.72 -7.25 -14.74
C PHE A 445 -22.10 -6.94 -14.15
N VAL A 446 -22.45 -5.66 -13.98
CA VAL A 446 -23.84 -5.21 -13.84
C VAL A 446 -24.27 -4.69 -15.19
N ASN A 447 -25.24 -5.37 -15.83
CA ASN A 447 -25.78 -4.95 -17.11
C ASN A 447 -27.30 -4.94 -17.04
N THR A 448 -27.82 -3.84 -16.51
CA THR A 448 -29.25 -3.64 -16.28
C THR A 448 -29.73 -2.40 -17.01
N VAL A 449 -31.04 -2.22 -17.12
CA VAL A 449 -31.59 -1.06 -17.82
C VAL A 449 -31.33 0.26 -17.07
N GLY A 450 -31.25 0.22 -15.73
CA GLY A 450 -30.94 1.38 -14.90
C GLY A 450 -29.45 1.60 -14.63
N CYS A 451 -28.62 0.57 -14.77
CA CYS A 451 -27.20 0.64 -14.43
C CYS A 451 -26.33 -0.30 -15.27
N LYS A 452 -25.20 0.20 -15.79
CA LYS A 452 -24.17 -0.57 -16.48
C LYS A 452 -22.80 -0.34 -15.85
N MET A 453 -22.24 -1.34 -15.17
CA MET A 453 -20.90 -1.26 -14.57
C MET A 453 -19.90 -2.09 -15.37
N PRO A 454 -18.79 -1.49 -15.86
CA PRO A 454 -17.82 -2.19 -16.69
C PRO A 454 -17.08 -3.28 -15.91
N SER A 455 -16.76 -4.36 -16.59
CA SER A 455 -15.90 -5.44 -16.08
C SER A 455 -14.44 -5.13 -16.33
N PHE A 456 -13.62 -5.21 -15.27
CA PHE A 456 -12.17 -5.11 -15.37
C PHE A 456 -11.52 -6.45 -14.98
N PRO A 457 -10.42 -6.84 -15.65
CA PRO A 457 -9.64 -7.97 -15.19
C PRO A 457 -8.97 -7.64 -13.86
N VAL A 458 -8.74 -8.67 -13.04
CA VAL A 458 -8.08 -8.53 -11.72
C VAL A 458 -6.70 -7.88 -11.89
N THR A 459 -5.94 -8.30 -12.91
CA THR A 459 -4.66 -7.71 -13.32
C THR A 459 -4.61 -7.49 -14.83
N ASN A 460 -3.87 -6.47 -15.27
CA ASN A 460 -3.52 -6.23 -16.68
C ASN A 460 -2.19 -5.44 -16.74
N ASP A 461 -1.61 -5.28 -17.92
CA ASP A 461 -0.30 -4.61 -18.10
C ASP A 461 -0.25 -3.18 -17.54
N GLN A 462 -1.38 -2.45 -17.57
CA GLN A 462 -1.44 -1.09 -17.03
C GLN A 462 -1.48 -1.07 -15.49
N ILE A 463 -2.05 -2.10 -14.88
CA ILE A 463 -2.19 -2.21 -13.42
C ILE A 463 -1.01 -2.93 -12.78
N GLN A 464 -0.36 -3.86 -13.49
CA GLN A 464 0.71 -4.70 -12.95
C GLN A 464 1.86 -3.88 -12.36
N LYS A 465 2.16 -2.71 -12.94
CA LYS A 465 3.20 -1.79 -12.45
C LYS A 465 2.94 -1.17 -11.07
N PHE A 466 1.72 -1.27 -10.53
CA PHE A 466 1.38 -0.79 -9.19
C PHE A 466 1.31 -1.92 -8.16
N VAL A 467 1.22 -3.16 -8.62
CA VAL A 467 1.09 -4.35 -7.77
C VAL A 467 2.49 -4.82 -7.41
N GLU A 468 2.86 -4.60 -6.16
CA GLU A 468 4.18 -4.95 -5.64
C GLU A 468 4.02 -5.81 -4.39
N ARG A 469 5.01 -6.67 -4.12
CA ARG A 469 5.03 -7.43 -2.87
C ARG A 469 5.58 -6.54 -1.77
N PRO A 470 4.77 -6.17 -0.76
CA PRO A 470 5.25 -5.32 0.33
C PRO A 470 6.30 -6.05 1.18
N GLU A 471 7.25 -5.29 1.74
CA GLU A 471 8.20 -5.81 2.71
C GLU A 471 7.48 -6.29 3.99
N PRO A 472 7.87 -7.44 4.56
CA PRO A 472 7.34 -7.88 5.84
C PRO A 472 7.55 -6.84 6.94
N ILE A 473 6.55 -6.69 7.80
CA ILE A 473 6.67 -5.82 8.98
C ILE A 473 7.25 -6.65 10.12
N GLU A 474 8.48 -6.32 10.53
CA GLU A 474 9.15 -6.96 11.66
C GLU A 474 8.86 -6.18 12.94
N CYS A 475 7.98 -6.72 13.79
CA CYS A 475 7.79 -6.24 15.15
C CYS A 475 8.69 -7.02 16.12
N VAL A 476 9.08 -6.40 17.24
CA VAL A 476 9.86 -7.06 18.29
C VAL A 476 8.99 -8.19 18.85
N PRO A 477 9.48 -9.44 18.96
CA PRO A 477 8.65 -10.55 19.44
C PRO A 477 8.01 -10.25 20.80
N ALA A 478 6.70 -10.41 20.93
CA ALA A 478 5.99 -10.08 22.17
C ALA A 478 6.40 -11.02 23.31
N LEU A 479 6.87 -10.46 24.43
CA LEU A 479 7.20 -11.23 25.64
C LEU A 479 5.98 -11.96 26.20
N LEU A 480 4.82 -11.28 26.18
CA LEU A 480 3.57 -11.74 26.75
C LEU A 480 2.58 -12.18 25.67
N GLU A 481 1.80 -13.20 25.98
CA GLU A 481 0.65 -13.66 25.20
C GLU A 481 -0.57 -13.82 26.10
N ALA A 482 -1.76 -13.67 25.52
CA ALA A 482 -3.01 -13.82 26.25
C ALA A 482 -4.05 -14.60 25.43
N ASP A 483 -4.83 -15.43 26.12
CA ASP A 483 -6.04 -16.04 25.57
C ASP A 483 -7.29 -15.27 26.05
N GLU A 484 -8.45 -15.91 26.10
CA GLU A 484 -9.70 -15.32 26.60
C GLU A 484 -9.71 -15.01 28.11
N ARG A 485 -8.81 -15.62 28.89
CA ARG A 485 -8.77 -15.54 30.36
C ARG A 485 -7.37 -15.34 30.93
N TRP A 486 -6.38 -16.01 30.40
CA TRP A 486 -5.03 -16.06 30.94
C TRP A 486 -4.09 -15.14 30.18
N LEU A 487 -3.15 -14.56 30.91
CA LEU A 487 -1.99 -13.82 30.39
C LEU A 487 -0.72 -14.50 30.92
N TRP A 488 0.27 -14.74 30.06
CA TRP A 488 1.52 -15.42 30.45
C TRP A 488 2.72 -14.95 29.62
N ILE A 489 3.92 -15.27 30.11
CA ILE A 489 5.18 -15.06 29.36
C ILE A 489 5.33 -16.22 28.37
N GLN A 490 5.34 -15.93 27.06
CA GLN A 490 5.34 -16.96 26.01
C GLN A 490 6.73 -17.32 25.50
N LEU A 491 7.69 -16.41 25.60
CA LEU A 491 9.03 -16.62 25.05
C LEU A 491 9.86 -17.57 25.91
N SER A 492 10.69 -18.37 25.25
CA SER A 492 11.69 -19.20 25.92
C SER A 492 12.81 -18.35 26.54
N LEU A 493 13.58 -18.94 27.46
CA LEU A 493 14.72 -18.26 28.12
C LEU A 493 15.71 -17.68 27.09
N GLU A 494 16.03 -18.45 26.05
CA GLU A 494 16.97 -18.05 24.99
C GLU A 494 16.42 -16.87 24.16
N GLU A 495 15.12 -16.87 23.88
CA GLU A 495 14.47 -15.77 23.14
C GLU A 495 14.39 -14.50 23.98
N ILE A 496 14.11 -14.60 25.27
CA ILE A 496 14.10 -13.46 26.20
C ILE A 496 15.48 -12.81 26.25
N GLU A 497 16.54 -13.60 26.41
CA GLU A 497 17.92 -13.10 26.41
C GLU A 497 18.27 -12.44 25.08
N ARG A 498 17.91 -13.07 23.95
CA ARG A 498 18.20 -12.56 22.60
C ARG A 498 17.50 -11.24 22.28
N HIS A 499 16.25 -11.05 22.71
CA HIS A 499 15.43 -9.91 22.33
C HIS A 499 15.42 -8.77 23.35
N TYR A 500 15.59 -9.09 24.63
CA TYR A 500 15.44 -8.13 25.72
C TYR A 500 16.71 -7.91 26.54
N ASN A 501 17.81 -8.62 26.26
CA ASN A 501 19.08 -8.53 27.01
C ASN A 501 18.90 -8.75 28.53
N VAL A 502 17.93 -9.58 28.92
CA VAL A 502 17.64 -9.91 30.32
C VAL A 502 18.14 -11.32 30.61
N THR A 503 19.12 -11.47 31.50
CA THR A 503 19.66 -12.76 31.94
C THR A 503 18.85 -13.32 33.11
N ASN A 504 18.70 -14.65 33.19
CA ASN A 504 17.98 -15.35 34.27
C ASN A 504 16.48 -14.96 34.39
N ALA A 505 15.65 -15.42 33.44
CA ALA A 505 14.23 -15.06 33.35
C ALA A 505 13.37 -15.38 34.60
N SER A 506 13.87 -16.23 35.52
CA SER A 506 13.21 -16.46 36.82
C SER A 506 13.10 -15.20 37.68
N MET A 507 13.89 -14.16 37.37
CA MET A 507 13.85 -12.85 38.03
C MET A 507 12.92 -11.85 37.34
N ILE A 508 12.17 -12.27 36.31
CA ILE A 508 11.16 -11.44 35.64
C ILE A 508 9.88 -11.46 36.47
N GLN A 509 9.38 -10.27 36.78
CA GLN A 509 8.11 -10.06 37.45
C GLN A 509 7.27 -9.08 36.63
N CYS A 510 6.11 -9.53 36.17
CA CYS A 510 5.17 -8.72 35.39
C CYS A 510 3.99 -8.31 36.28
N CYS A 511 3.73 -7.00 36.34
CA CYS A 511 2.67 -6.42 37.14
C CYS A 511 1.56 -5.88 36.24
N VAL A 512 0.33 -6.29 36.54
CA VAL A 512 -0.88 -6.03 35.77
C VAL A 512 -1.72 -5.01 36.50
N ARG A 513 -2.27 -4.05 35.75
CA ARG A 513 -3.23 -3.08 36.24
C ARG A 513 -4.35 -2.88 35.23
N SER A 514 -5.60 -2.86 35.68
CA SER A 514 -6.73 -2.63 34.78
C SER A 514 -6.97 -1.13 34.57
N PHE A 515 -7.61 -0.80 33.46
CA PHE A 515 -8.05 0.56 33.18
C PHE A 515 -9.37 0.58 32.43
N GLU A 516 -10.15 1.63 32.65
CA GLU A 516 -11.50 1.77 32.11
C GLU A 516 -11.68 3.14 31.45
N ARG A 517 -12.53 3.16 30.41
CA ARG A 517 -12.91 4.36 29.68
C ARG A 517 -13.73 5.30 30.57
N LEU A 518 -13.33 6.58 30.62
CA LEU A 518 -14.17 7.67 31.12
C LEU A 518 -14.87 8.38 29.96
N THR A 519 -14.08 8.78 28.97
CA THR A 519 -14.52 9.41 27.72
C THR A 519 -13.68 8.87 26.56
N ASP A 520 -13.97 9.25 25.32
CA ASP A 520 -13.12 8.87 24.18
C ASP A 520 -11.69 9.42 24.26
N GLN A 521 -11.42 10.36 25.18
CA GLN A 521 -10.12 11.00 25.36
C GLN A 521 -9.51 10.77 26.76
N GLU A 522 -10.22 10.10 27.65
CA GLU A 522 -9.82 9.93 29.04
C GLU A 522 -10.11 8.51 29.52
N GLU A 523 -9.18 7.97 30.31
CA GLU A 523 -9.33 6.73 31.04
C GLU A 523 -8.91 6.94 32.48
N HIS A 524 -9.22 5.96 33.32
CA HIS A 524 -8.69 5.89 34.66
C HIS A 524 -8.24 4.47 34.96
N GLN A 525 -7.16 4.36 35.72
CA GLN A 525 -6.69 3.07 36.21
C GLN A 525 -7.58 2.61 37.36
N VAL A 526 -7.99 1.34 37.31
CA VAL A 526 -8.92 0.71 38.25
C VAL A 526 -8.21 -0.46 38.91
N GLY A 527 -8.65 -0.81 40.12
CA GLY A 527 -8.12 -1.96 40.86
C GLY A 527 -6.71 -1.75 41.43
N ASN A 528 -6.26 -2.78 42.15
CA ASN A 528 -4.91 -2.86 42.68
C ASN A 528 -3.99 -3.53 41.65
N GLU A 529 -2.72 -3.15 41.66
CA GLU A 529 -1.71 -3.82 40.86
C GLU A 529 -1.48 -5.25 41.38
N SER A 530 -1.45 -6.21 40.47
CA SER A 530 -1.24 -7.63 40.77
C SER A 530 -0.11 -8.17 39.91
N CYS A 531 0.85 -8.86 40.50
CA CYS A 531 2.05 -9.31 39.78
C CYS A 531 2.14 -10.84 39.70
N PHE A 532 2.75 -11.33 38.63
CA PHE A 532 3.06 -12.74 38.39
C PHE A 532 4.49 -12.87 37.84
N GLY A 533 5.17 -13.97 38.17
CA GLY A 533 6.54 -14.25 37.71
C GLY A 533 6.58 -15.25 36.55
N TYR A 534 7.75 -15.48 35.96
CA TYR A 534 7.94 -16.64 35.08
C TYR A 534 8.01 -17.94 35.91
N PRO A 535 7.28 -19.03 35.58
CA PRO A 535 6.40 -19.27 34.43
C PRO A 535 4.89 -19.19 34.77
N GLU A 536 4.51 -18.38 35.77
CA GLU A 536 3.13 -18.23 36.23
C GLU A 536 2.24 -17.56 35.18
N ARG A 537 0.92 -17.63 35.39
CA ARG A 537 -0.09 -16.98 34.56
C ARG A 537 -0.96 -16.06 35.41
N TYR A 538 -1.38 -14.95 34.83
CA TYR A 538 -2.35 -14.04 35.43
C TYR A 538 -3.76 -14.37 34.95
N ASP A 539 -4.73 -14.41 35.86
CA ASP A 539 -6.15 -14.63 35.58
C ASP A 539 -6.86 -13.28 35.37
N ALA A 540 -7.20 -12.97 34.13
CA ALA A 540 -7.85 -11.73 33.69
C ALA A 540 -9.36 -11.90 33.45
N GLN A 541 -10.02 -12.78 34.21
CA GLN A 541 -11.42 -13.17 33.98
C GLN A 541 -12.41 -11.99 34.07
N GLU A 542 -12.16 -11.00 34.91
CA GLU A 542 -13.09 -9.89 35.18
C GLU A 542 -12.66 -8.58 34.50
N GLU A 543 -11.42 -8.50 34.05
CA GLU A 543 -10.83 -7.34 33.41
C GLU A 543 -11.20 -7.27 31.93
N GLU A 544 -11.48 -6.07 31.43
CA GLU A 544 -11.62 -5.83 29.99
C GLU A 544 -10.31 -5.36 29.37
N PHE A 545 -9.66 -4.37 29.98
CA PHE A 545 -8.39 -3.84 29.49
C PHE A 545 -7.36 -3.79 30.61
N VAL A 546 -6.15 -4.25 30.30
CA VAL A 546 -5.03 -4.24 31.23
C VAL A 546 -3.77 -3.67 30.59
N ILE A 547 -2.99 -2.95 31.39
CA ILE A 547 -1.60 -2.62 31.13
C ILE A 547 -0.73 -3.57 31.94
N VAL A 548 0.36 -4.03 31.34
CA VAL A 548 1.32 -4.92 31.99
C VAL A 548 2.69 -4.29 31.92
N ASN A 549 3.38 -4.19 33.07
CA ASN A 549 4.75 -3.71 33.17
C ASN A 549 5.63 -4.82 33.76
N CYS A 550 6.64 -5.26 33.01
CA CYS A 550 7.57 -6.29 33.42
C CYS A 550 8.89 -5.66 33.87
N HIS A 551 9.31 -6.07 35.07
CA HIS A 551 10.55 -5.65 35.72
C HIS A 551 11.49 -6.85 35.83
N HIS A 552 12.77 -6.57 35.93
CA HIS A 552 13.81 -7.57 36.16
C HIS A 552 14.64 -7.17 37.38
N GLY A 553 14.99 -8.13 38.24
CA GLY A 553 15.70 -7.85 39.51
C GLY A 553 17.03 -7.09 39.38
N GLY A 554 17.63 -7.04 38.19
CA GLY A 554 18.85 -6.26 37.90
C GLY A 554 18.61 -4.85 37.33
N LEU A 555 17.37 -4.45 37.05
CA LEU A 555 17.02 -3.18 36.41
C LEU A 555 16.15 -2.31 37.33
N LYS A 556 16.37 -1.00 37.28
CA LYS A 556 15.62 -0.03 38.09
C LYS A 556 14.25 0.30 37.48
N ASP A 557 14.18 0.34 36.16
CA ASP A 557 12.99 0.71 35.39
C ASP A 557 12.42 -0.55 34.68
N PRO A 558 11.11 -0.59 34.39
CA PRO A 558 10.52 -1.69 33.61
C PRO A 558 11.19 -1.79 32.24
N PHE A 559 11.53 -3.01 31.83
CA PHE A 559 12.19 -3.25 30.55
C PHE A 559 11.21 -3.59 29.42
N TYR A 560 9.98 -3.98 29.78
CA TYR A 560 8.91 -4.31 28.84
C TYR A 560 7.57 -3.85 29.40
N TRP A 561 6.72 -3.31 28.54
CA TRP A 561 5.32 -3.05 28.86
C TRP A 561 4.45 -3.27 27.62
N ASP A 562 3.22 -3.71 27.84
CA ASP A 562 2.26 -3.99 26.77
C ASP A 562 0.82 -3.89 27.28
N TYR A 563 -0.14 -3.93 26.36
CA TYR A 563 -1.56 -3.80 26.63
C TYR A 563 -2.30 -5.04 26.11
N PHE A 564 -3.30 -5.49 26.86
CA PHE A 564 -4.16 -6.61 26.47
C PHE A 564 -5.63 -6.27 26.65
N ALA A 565 -6.43 -6.71 25.67
CA ALA A 565 -7.87 -6.62 25.69
C ALA A 565 -8.48 -8.02 25.85
N PHE A 566 -9.49 -8.10 26.71
CA PHE A 566 -10.26 -9.26 27.07
C PHE A 566 -11.76 -8.98 26.89
N VAL A 567 -12.55 -10.05 26.93
CA VAL A 567 -14.00 -9.98 26.72
C VAL A 567 -14.70 -10.59 27.93
N PRO A 568 -14.76 -9.90 29.08
CA PRO A 568 -15.35 -10.46 30.28
C PRO A 568 -16.86 -10.66 30.06
N PRO A 569 -17.40 -11.89 30.19
CA PRO A 569 -18.83 -12.15 29.98
C PRO A 569 -19.70 -11.55 31.10
N GLY A 570 -19.07 -11.22 32.23
CA GLY A 570 -19.71 -10.87 33.50
C GLY A 570 -20.08 -9.41 33.73
N LYS A 571 -19.87 -8.51 32.75
CA LYS A 571 -20.12 -7.07 32.92
C LYS A 571 -21.50 -6.78 33.52
N GLN A 572 -21.51 -6.18 34.71
CA GLN A 572 -22.72 -5.96 35.50
C GLN A 572 -23.78 -5.15 34.73
N ALA A 573 -23.39 -4.04 34.11
CA ALA A 573 -24.31 -3.20 33.32
C ALA A 573 -24.98 -3.97 32.17
N VAL A 574 -24.25 -4.91 31.54
CA VAL A 574 -24.80 -5.75 30.46
C VAL A 574 -25.79 -6.76 31.04
N ARG A 575 -25.43 -7.42 32.15
CA ARG A 575 -26.34 -8.36 32.84
C ARG A 575 -27.63 -7.70 33.30
N GLU A 576 -27.53 -6.51 33.90
CA GLU A 576 -28.68 -5.70 34.33
C GLU A 576 -29.59 -5.36 33.14
N ARG A 577 -29.02 -4.84 32.04
CA ARG A 577 -29.77 -4.56 30.80
C ARG A 577 -30.48 -5.81 30.26
N LEU A 578 -29.79 -6.94 30.19
CA LEU A 578 -30.35 -8.19 29.66
C LEU A 578 -31.42 -8.79 30.58
N SER A 579 -31.27 -8.71 31.90
CA SER A 579 -32.26 -9.21 32.86
C SER A 579 -33.57 -8.43 32.87
N GLN A 580 -33.55 -7.14 32.50
CA GLN A 580 -34.77 -6.33 32.33
C GLN A 580 -35.59 -6.72 31.10
N LEU A 581 -34.98 -7.42 30.13
CA LEU A 581 -35.64 -7.90 28.90
C LEU A 581 -36.38 -9.24 29.11
N SER A 582 -36.54 -9.69 30.36
CA SER A 582 -37.08 -10.98 30.84
C SER A 582 -38.54 -11.34 30.46
N ARG A 583 -39.07 -10.77 29.36
CA ARG A 583 -40.23 -11.31 28.61
C ARG A 583 -39.84 -12.03 27.33
N ALA A 584 -38.55 -12.12 27.01
CA ALA A 584 -38.05 -12.62 25.72
C ALA A 584 -37.68 -14.11 25.70
N GLU A 585 -38.08 -14.90 26.70
CA GLU A 585 -37.79 -16.35 26.76
C GLU A 585 -38.45 -17.14 25.61
N GLU A 586 -39.51 -16.64 24.98
CA GLU A 586 -40.15 -17.27 23.81
C GLU A 586 -39.45 -16.99 22.46
N LEU A 587 -38.43 -16.12 22.41
CA LEU A 587 -37.78 -15.65 21.16
C LEU A 587 -36.31 -16.10 20.99
N ALA A 588 -35.83 -17.02 21.84
CA ALA A 588 -34.42 -17.42 21.87
C ALA A 588 -34.01 -18.39 20.75
N GLU A 589 -34.92 -19.18 20.19
CA GLU A 589 -34.56 -20.30 19.28
C GLU A 589 -34.13 -19.89 17.87
N GLN A 590 -34.20 -18.61 17.48
CA GLN A 590 -33.96 -18.19 16.08
C GLN A 590 -33.07 -16.96 15.89
N ARG A 591 -32.30 -16.56 16.90
CA ARG A 591 -31.43 -15.38 16.79
C ARG A 591 -30.06 -15.76 16.21
N LEU A 592 -29.72 -15.14 15.09
CA LEU A 592 -28.39 -15.26 14.48
C LEU A 592 -27.44 -14.26 15.12
N ASN A 593 -26.19 -14.66 15.38
CA ASN A 593 -25.09 -13.73 15.57
C ASN A 593 -24.89 -12.95 14.24
N VAL A 594 -24.48 -11.70 14.34
CA VAL A 594 -24.11 -10.87 13.18
C VAL A 594 -22.72 -10.33 13.42
N MET A 595 -21.75 -10.77 12.61
CA MET A 595 -20.37 -10.33 12.68
C MET A 595 -19.97 -9.64 11.38
N ILE A 596 -19.66 -8.35 11.49
CA ILE A 596 -19.11 -7.54 10.39
C ILE A 596 -17.61 -7.39 10.63
N LEU A 597 -16.83 -7.95 9.71
CA LEU A 597 -15.39 -7.76 9.62
C LEU A 597 -15.12 -6.79 8.46
N GLY A 598 -14.74 -5.57 8.81
CA GLY A 598 -14.48 -4.49 7.86
C GLY A 598 -12.99 -4.30 7.60
N ILE A 599 -12.65 -3.96 6.35
CA ILE A 599 -11.29 -3.58 5.94
C ILE A 599 -11.36 -2.25 5.21
N ASP A 600 -10.73 -1.23 5.79
CA ASP A 600 -10.73 0.12 5.26
C ASP A 600 -9.90 0.23 3.96
N ALA A 601 -10.39 1.02 3.00
CA ALA A 601 -9.69 1.40 1.77
C ALA A 601 -9.30 0.27 0.80
N VAL A 602 -9.95 -0.89 0.88
CA VAL A 602 -9.71 -2.02 -0.03
C VAL A 602 -10.83 -2.16 -1.05
N SER A 603 -10.54 -1.94 -2.34
CA SER A 603 -11.49 -2.17 -3.42
C SER A 603 -11.74 -3.67 -3.62
N ARG A 604 -12.84 -4.01 -4.31
CA ARG A 604 -13.13 -5.39 -4.67
C ARG A 604 -11.94 -6.07 -5.37
N LEU A 605 -11.44 -5.51 -6.46
CA LEU A 605 -10.34 -6.17 -7.19
C LEU A 605 -9.00 -6.10 -6.43
N ASN A 606 -8.77 -5.09 -5.57
CA ASN A 606 -7.58 -5.09 -4.72
C ASN A 606 -7.62 -6.23 -3.69
N LEU A 607 -8.79 -6.57 -3.14
CA LEU A 607 -8.97 -7.76 -2.30
C LEU A 607 -8.54 -9.04 -3.06
N HIS A 608 -9.03 -9.24 -4.29
CA HIS A 608 -8.65 -10.41 -5.10
C HIS A 608 -7.16 -10.43 -5.47
N ARG A 609 -6.51 -9.28 -5.60
CA ARG A 609 -5.07 -9.18 -5.91
C ARG A 609 -4.18 -9.44 -4.71
N GLN A 610 -4.48 -8.79 -3.58
CA GLN A 610 -3.59 -8.73 -2.43
C GLN A 610 -3.95 -9.76 -1.36
N MET A 611 -5.22 -10.14 -1.23
CA MET A 611 -5.71 -11.06 -0.21
C MET A 611 -6.30 -12.33 -0.84
N ASN A 612 -5.51 -12.99 -1.69
CA ASN A 612 -6.00 -14.11 -2.48
C ASN A 612 -6.33 -15.34 -1.63
N GLN A 613 -5.60 -15.60 -0.53
CA GLN A 613 -5.86 -16.76 0.32
C GLN A 613 -7.16 -16.58 1.11
N THR A 614 -7.39 -15.39 1.67
CA THR A 614 -8.65 -15.02 2.33
C THR A 614 -9.81 -15.11 1.35
N THR A 615 -9.65 -14.56 0.14
CA THR A 615 -10.69 -14.54 -0.88
C THR A 615 -11.04 -15.95 -1.37
N ASP A 616 -10.04 -16.78 -1.62
CA ASP A 616 -10.22 -18.19 -2.00
C ASP A 616 -10.97 -18.95 -0.90
N TYR A 617 -10.56 -18.80 0.36
CA TYR A 617 -11.23 -19.43 1.49
C TYR A 617 -12.70 -18.99 1.62
N LEU A 618 -12.97 -17.69 1.55
CA LEU A 618 -14.33 -17.14 1.64
C LEU A 618 -15.23 -17.66 0.53
N LEU A 619 -14.78 -17.57 -0.73
CA LEU A 619 -15.63 -17.82 -1.88
C LEU A 619 -15.75 -19.31 -2.18
N ASN A 620 -14.65 -20.06 -2.10
CA ASN A 620 -14.61 -21.46 -2.51
C ASN A 620 -14.83 -22.44 -1.34
N THR A 621 -14.43 -22.07 -0.11
CA THR A 621 -14.62 -22.94 1.06
C THR A 621 -15.90 -22.59 1.82
N LEU A 622 -16.13 -21.30 2.11
CA LEU A 622 -17.30 -20.85 2.88
C LEU A 622 -18.54 -20.54 2.03
N ASN A 623 -18.45 -20.70 0.70
CA ASN A 623 -19.52 -20.37 -0.25
C ASN A 623 -20.02 -18.92 -0.12
N GLY A 624 -19.09 -17.98 0.12
CA GLY A 624 -19.38 -16.56 0.27
C GLY A 624 -20.08 -15.96 -0.95
N ILE A 625 -21.05 -15.09 -0.69
CA ILE A 625 -21.83 -14.39 -1.70
C ILE A 625 -21.27 -12.98 -1.87
N GLU A 626 -20.39 -12.82 -2.86
CA GLU A 626 -19.83 -11.52 -3.23
C GLU A 626 -20.82 -10.68 -4.05
N MET A 627 -21.01 -9.44 -3.63
CA MET A 627 -21.86 -8.43 -4.27
C MET A 627 -21.01 -7.58 -5.23
N PHE A 628 -21.08 -7.87 -6.53
CA PHE A 628 -20.24 -7.22 -7.54
C PHE A 628 -20.64 -5.75 -7.73
N GLY A 629 -21.95 -5.46 -7.73
CA GLY A 629 -22.49 -4.11 -7.93
C GLY A 629 -22.55 -3.25 -6.69
N TYR A 630 -21.78 -3.55 -5.65
CA TYR A 630 -21.71 -2.77 -4.43
C TYR A 630 -20.93 -1.46 -4.67
N ASN A 631 -21.61 -0.33 -4.52
CA ASN A 631 -21.09 1.00 -4.84
C ASN A 631 -21.04 1.86 -3.58
N LYS A 632 -19.96 2.65 -3.45
CA LYS A 632 -19.86 3.63 -2.38
C LYS A 632 -20.81 4.81 -2.60
N VAL A 633 -21.19 5.51 -1.55
CA VAL A 633 -22.12 6.66 -1.60
C VAL A 633 -21.44 7.98 -1.23
N GLY A 634 -20.22 7.92 -0.69
CA GLY A 634 -19.42 9.11 -0.42
C GLY A 634 -17.91 8.88 -0.46
N ASP A 635 -17.16 9.92 -0.09
CA ASP A 635 -15.71 9.98 -0.32
C ASP A 635 -14.92 8.95 0.50
N ASN A 636 -15.02 9.01 1.83
CA ASN A 636 -14.22 8.21 2.78
C ASN A 636 -15.10 7.29 3.67
N THR A 637 -14.52 6.70 4.71
CA THR A 637 -15.19 5.78 5.64
C THR A 637 -16.45 6.33 6.26
N PHE A 638 -16.42 7.57 6.76
CA PHE A 638 -17.56 8.14 7.48
C PHE A 638 -18.86 8.24 6.64
N PRO A 639 -18.89 8.88 5.44
CA PRO A 639 -20.09 8.95 4.61
C PRO A 639 -20.59 7.60 4.08
N ASN A 640 -19.74 6.57 4.06
CA ASN A 640 -20.14 5.23 3.60
C ASN A 640 -20.68 4.39 4.77
N MET A 641 -20.03 4.45 5.93
CA MET A 641 -20.45 3.71 7.12
C MET A 641 -21.68 4.29 7.81
N VAL A 642 -21.91 5.61 7.74
CA VAL A 642 -23.11 6.23 8.31
C VAL A 642 -24.40 5.64 7.69
N PRO A 643 -24.56 5.58 6.35
CA PRO A 643 -25.67 4.89 5.71
C PRO A 643 -25.80 3.41 6.10
N ALA A 644 -24.69 2.66 6.16
CA ALA A 644 -24.70 1.25 6.53
C ALA A 644 -25.17 0.99 7.98
N LEU A 645 -24.92 1.95 8.87
CA LEU A 645 -25.18 1.79 10.30
C LEU A 645 -26.43 2.53 10.78
N THR A 646 -26.93 3.52 10.03
CA THR A 646 -28.07 4.35 10.46
C THR A 646 -29.21 4.41 9.43
N GLY A 647 -28.93 4.08 8.16
CA GLY A 647 -29.86 4.27 7.05
C GLY A 647 -29.99 5.73 6.57
N LEU A 648 -29.25 6.65 7.19
CA LEU A 648 -29.24 8.08 6.89
C LEU A 648 -27.98 8.46 6.09
N ASP A 649 -28.05 9.51 5.29
CA ASP A 649 -26.84 10.18 4.79
C ASP A 649 -26.25 11.17 5.84
N ILE A 650 -25.15 11.86 5.51
CA ILE A 650 -24.49 12.77 6.45
C ILE A 650 -25.38 13.95 6.83
N ASP A 651 -26.12 14.51 5.88
CA ASP A 651 -26.92 15.71 6.10
C ASP A 651 -28.16 15.35 6.94
N GLU A 652 -28.79 14.22 6.62
CA GLU A 652 -29.87 13.62 7.39
C GLU A 652 -29.43 13.26 8.82
N LEU A 653 -28.25 12.66 8.99
CA LEU A 653 -27.68 12.37 10.31
C LEU A 653 -27.46 13.66 11.11
N GLY A 654 -26.92 14.68 10.46
CA GLY A 654 -26.71 16.02 11.01
C GLY A 654 -28.01 16.59 11.59
N ALA A 655 -29.06 16.59 10.77
CA ALA A 655 -30.39 17.08 11.16
C ALA A 655 -31.06 16.22 12.24
N ALA A 656 -30.85 14.90 12.21
CA ALA A 656 -31.54 13.96 13.10
C ALA A 656 -30.96 13.95 14.53
N CYS A 657 -29.63 13.98 14.68
CA CYS A 657 -28.99 13.74 15.98
C CYS A 657 -27.77 14.61 16.31
N LEU A 658 -27.33 15.52 15.42
CA LEU A 658 -26.17 16.40 15.64
C LEU A 658 -26.54 17.89 15.53
N PRO A 659 -27.31 18.45 16.49
CA PRO A 659 -27.86 19.80 16.38
C PRO A 659 -26.83 20.93 16.36
N ASN A 660 -25.58 20.67 16.75
CA ASN A 660 -24.50 21.67 16.75
C ASN A 660 -23.11 21.02 16.61
N ALA A 661 -22.08 21.82 16.30
CA ALA A 661 -20.71 21.36 16.10
C ALA A 661 -20.05 20.70 17.34
N SER A 662 -20.61 20.91 18.54
CA SER A 662 -20.15 20.25 19.78
C SER A 662 -20.87 18.94 20.10
N SER A 663 -21.82 18.53 19.24
CA SER A 663 -22.61 17.33 19.47
C SER A 663 -21.77 16.06 19.36
N THR A 664 -22.08 15.10 20.22
CA THR A 664 -21.57 13.74 20.18
C THR A 664 -22.62 12.81 19.57
N PHE A 665 -22.21 11.62 19.14
CA PHE A 665 -23.10 10.66 18.46
C PHE A 665 -24.06 9.91 19.40
N ASP A 666 -24.13 10.29 20.68
CA ASP A 666 -24.94 9.60 21.71
C ASP A 666 -26.45 9.62 21.42
N LEU A 667 -26.94 10.60 20.64
CA LEU A 667 -28.35 10.72 20.26
C LEU A 667 -28.67 9.97 18.97
N CYS A 668 -27.67 9.51 18.24
CA CYS A 668 -27.84 8.86 16.96
C CYS A 668 -28.27 7.39 17.15
N GLN A 669 -29.23 6.97 16.34
CA GLN A 669 -29.81 5.62 16.41
C GLN A 669 -29.11 4.69 15.43
N PHE A 670 -28.04 4.04 15.88
CA PHE A 670 -27.31 3.06 15.08
C PHE A 670 -27.97 1.69 15.10
N VAL A 671 -27.62 0.86 14.12
CA VAL A 671 -28.11 -0.51 13.99
C VAL A 671 -27.76 -1.36 15.22
N TRP A 672 -26.58 -1.15 15.82
CA TRP A 672 -26.21 -1.84 17.06
C TRP A 672 -27.12 -1.47 18.24
N ASN A 673 -27.68 -0.25 18.29
CA ASN A 673 -28.65 0.10 19.33
C ASN A 673 -29.90 -0.78 19.19
N LYS A 674 -30.38 -1.00 17.96
CA LYS A 674 -31.52 -1.89 17.67
C LYS A 674 -31.24 -3.33 18.07
N PHE A 675 -30.04 -3.84 17.79
CA PHE A 675 -29.62 -5.17 18.25
C PHE A 675 -29.57 -5.24 19.78
N GLY A 676 -28.98 -4.23 20.43
CA GLY A 676 -28.94 -4.12 21.89
C GLY A 676 -30.34 -4.14 22.53
N GLU A 677 -31.30 -3.38 21.98
CA GLU A 677 -32.71 -3.39 22.42
C GLU A 677 -33.37 -4.76 22.26
N ARG A 678 -32.92 -5.57 21.30
CA ARG A 678 -33.37 -6.96 21.12
C ARG A 678 -32.61 -7.96 21.99
N GLY A 679 -31.77 -7.53 22.92
CA GLY A 679 -31.06 -8.39 23.86
C GLY A 679 -29.77 -9.00 23.30
N TYR A 680 -29.21 -8.44 22.23
CA TYR A 680 -27.88 -8.80 21.77
C TYR A 680 -26.82 -8.16 22.67
N ARG A 681 -25.67 -8.82 22.77
CA ARG A 681 -24.42 -8.14 23.14
C ARG A 681 -23.89 -7.41 21.92
N THR A 682 -23.38 -6.21 22.13
CA THR A 682 -22.95 -5.31 21.06
C THR A 682 -21.46 -5.01 21.19
N VAL A 683 -20.73 -5.09 20.09
CA VAL A 683 -19.29 -4.82 20.02
C VAL A 683 -19.00 -3.85 18.91
N TYR A 684 -18.19 -2.82 19.21
CA TYR A 684 -17.59 -1.95 18.22
C TYR A 684 -16.09 -1.81 18.48
N ALA A 685 -15.27 -2.13 17.50
CA ALA A 685 -13.82 -2.08 17.62
C ALA A 685 -13.18 -1.65 16.31
N GLU A 686 -12.22 -0.74 16.39
CA GLU A 686 -11.40 -0.30 15.27
C GLU A 686 -9.93 -0.38 15.68
N ASP A 687 -9.05 -0.84 14.77
CA ASP A 687 -7.62 -0.98 15.07
C ASP A 687 -6.80 0.32 14.94
N SER A 688 -7.46 1.44 14.65
CA SER A 688 -6.84 2.76 14.66
C SER A 688 -7.60 3.77 15.50
N SER A 689 -6.88 4.36 16.43
CA SER A 689 -7.39 5.38 17.33
C SER A 689 -7.24 6.78 16.71
N ALA A 690 -6.16 7.02 15.97
CA ALA A 690 -5.91 8.29 15.28
C ALA A 690 -6.83 8.54 14.08
N MET A 691 -7.29 7.47 13.41
CA MET A 691 -8.11 7.52 12.18
C MET A 691 -9.51 6.93 12.35
N GLY A 692 -10.00 6.76 13.59
CA GLY A 692 -11.29 6.11 13.85
C GLY A 692 -12.49 6.80 13.19
N THR A 693 -13.44 6.02 12.68
CA THR A 693 -14.55 6.47 11.81
C THR A 693 -15.37 7.59 12.44
N PHE A 694 -15.69 7.49 13.73
CA PHE A 694 -16.50 8.48 14.46
C PHE A 694 -15.68 9.46 15.31
N ASN A 695 -14.35 9.34 15.28
CA ASN A 695 -13.45 10.14 16.12
C ASN A 695 -12.53 11.07 15.30
N TYR A 696 -12.23 10.75 14.04
CA TYR A 696 -11.40 11.61 13.19
C TYR A 696 -12.12 12.92 12.86
N GLY A 697 -11.60 14.02 13.42
CA GLY A 697 -12.16 15.37 13.27
C GLY A 697 -13.55 15.56 13.91
N LYS A 698 -13.95 14.66 14.83
CA LYS A 698 -15.28 14.62 15.45
C LYS A 698 -15.16 14.43 16.96
N LYS A 699 -16.25 14.71 17.70
CA LYS A 699 -16.27 14.53 19.17
C LYS A 699 -16.46 13.09 19.63
N GLY A 700 -16.80 12.17 18.71
CA GLY A 700 -17.04 10.76 19.06
C GLY A 700 -18.26 10.61 19.97
N PHE A 701 -18.12 9.73 20.95
CA PHE A 701 -19.18 9.37 21.88
C PHE A 701 -18.83 9.87 23.29
N ARG A 702 -19.84 10.39 24.01
CA ARG A 702 -19.68 10.70 25.43
C ARG A 702 -19.86 9.43 26.25
N ARG A 703 -20.96 8.71 26.04
CA ARG A 703 -21.26 7.41 26.63
C ARG A 703 -20.71 6.31 25.73
N GLN A 704 -20.41 5.15 26.32
CA GLN A 704 -19.94 4.02 25.54
C GLN A 704 -21.04 3.58 24.54
N PRO A 705 -20.76 3.47 23.23
CA PRO A 705 -21.79 3.23 22.22
C PRO A 705 -22.31 1.78 22.17
N THR A 706 -21.48 0.83 22.59
CA THR A 706 -21.73 -0.62 22.58
C THR A 706 -21.29 -1.23 23.91
N ASP A 707 -21.68 -2.48 24.21
CA ASP A 707 -21.31 -3.15 25.47
C ASP A 707 -19.79 -3.36 25.60
N TYR A 708 -19.11 -3.57 24.48
CA TYR A 708 -17.65 -3.65 24.37
C TYR A 708 -17.16 -2.65 23.31
N TYR A 709 -16.20 -1.80 23.68
CA TYR A 709 -15.73 -0.69 22.84
C TYR A 709 -14.21 -0.47 22.97
N LEU A 710 -13.46 -0.73 21.90
CA LEU A 710 -11.99 -0.85 21.95
C LEU A 710 -11.20 0.47 21.82
N ARG A 711 -11.88 1.60 21.74
CA ARG A 711 -11.27 2.90 21.41
C ARG A 711 -10.15 3.30 22.38
N ASN A 712 -10.39 3.25 23.68
CA ASN A 712 -9.40 3.67 24.69
C ASN A 712 -8.23 2.69 24.76
N PHE A 713 -8.50 1.40 24.54
CA PHE A 713 -7.45 0.39 24.44
C PHE A 713 -6.48 0.70 23.30
N PHE A 714 -6.97 0.86 22.06
CA PHE A 714 -6.10 1.21 20.93
C PHE A 714 -5.46 2.59 21.08
N ARG A 715 -6.12 3.55 21.75
CA ARG A 715 -5.54 4.86 22.05
C ARG A 715 -4.27 4.73 22.90
N GLN A 716 -4.35 3.99 24.00
CA GLN A 716 -3.22 3.76 24.90
C GLN A 716 -2.12 2.94 24.22
N MET A 717 -2.51 1.91 23.48
CA MET A 717 -1.56 1.05 22.80
C MET A 717 -0.80 1.82 21.71
N GLU A 718 -1.51 2.58 20.87
CA GLU A 718 -0.90 3.46 19.87
C GLU A 718 0.01 4.50 20.50
N SER A 719 -0.40 5.18 21.58
CA SER A 719 0.41 6.24 22.20
C SER A 719 1.65 5.70 22.89
N SER A 720 1.55 4.55 23.55
CA SER A 720 2.53 4.10 24.54
C SER A 720 3.48 3.01 24.03
N VAL A 721 3.02 2.11 23.15
CA VAL A 721 3.82 1.00 22.61
C VAL A 721 3.84 0.95 21.08
N GLY A 722 3.21 1.91 20.42
CA GLY A 722 3.15 1.96 18.97
C GLY A 722 4.39 2.62 18.35
N TYR A 723 5.03 1.93 17.40
CA TYR A 723 6.22 2.38 16.66
C TYR A 723 6.16 1.96 15.18
N ASN A 724 7.28 2.14 14.45
CA ASN A 724 7.37 1.90 13.00
C ASN A 724 6.30 2.69 12.22
N LYS A 725 6.29 4.01 12.44
CA LYS A 725 5.32 4.90 11.83
C LYS A 725 5.60 5.07 10.34
N LYS A 726 4.65 4.67 9.49
CA LYS A 726 4.63 4.97 8.05
C LYS A 726 3.34 5.72 7.73
N LEU A 727 3.44 6.82 7.00
CA LEU A 727 2.32 7.71 6.70
C LEU A 727 1.53 8.07 7.98
N ASN A 728 0.24 7.73 8.04
CA ASN A 728 -0.64 8.04 9.17
C ASN A 728 -0.77 6.89 10.19
N ALA A 729 -0.13 5.73 9.96
CA ALA A 729 -0.30 4.54 10.80
C ALA A 729 0.99 4.14 11.55
N LYS A 730 0.82 3.54 12.72
CA LYS A 730 1.88 2.83 13.47
C LYS A 730 1.74 1.34 13.17
N LEU A 731 2.74 0.76 12.50
CA LEU A 731 2.63 -0.60 11.96
C LEU A 731 2.93 -1.70 12.97
N CYS A 732 3.52 -1.35 14.12
CA CYS A 732 3.71 -2.25 15.25
C CYS A 732 3.13 -1.62 16.51
N LEU A 733 2.35 -2.41 17.25
CA LEU A 733 1.82 -2.13 18.58
C LEU A 733 2.37 -3.18 19.54
N GLY A 734 3.40 -2.81 20.31
CA GLY A 734 4.20 -3.81 21.01
C GLY A 734 4.77 -4.83 20.02
N GLY A 735 4.60 -6.12 20.29
CA GLY A 735 5.08 -7.18 19.39
C GLY A 735 4.12 -7.66 18.32
N ARG A 736 3.06 -6.89 18.00
CA ARG A 736 1.98 -7.29 17.10
C ARG A 736 1.67 -6.17 16.10
N ASN A 737 1.17 -6.51 14.91
CA ASN A 737 0.58 -5.50 14.02
C ASN A 737 -0.85 -5.14 14.52
N PRO A 738 -1.38 -3.93 14.23
CA PRO A 738 -2.70 -3.49 14.70
C PRO A 738 -3.85 -4.45 14.34
N THR A 739 -3.87 -4.94 13.10
CA THR A 739 -4.92 -5.83 12.61
C THR A 739 -4.93 -7.16 13.35
N ARG A 740 -3.77 -7.73 13.68
CA ARG A 740 -3.67 -8.95 14.48
C ARG A 740 -4.22 -8.77 15.89
N VAL A 741 -4.06 -7.59 16.49
CA VAL A 741 -4.65 -7.27 17.81
C VAL A 741 -6.18 -7.25 17.71
N LEU A 742 -6.75 -6.64 16.66
CA LEU A 742 -8.19 -6.62 16.42
C LEU A 742 -8.76 -8.02 16.13
N LEU A 743 -8.06 -8.80 15.32
CA LEU A 743 -8.45 -10.16 14.94
C LEU A 743 -8.32 -11.16 16.09
N ASP A 744 -7.34 -10.99 16.97
CA ASP A 744 -7.27 -11.73 18.25
C ASP A 744 -8.47 -11.40 19.13
N TYR A 745 -8.86 -10.12 19.23
CA TYR A 745 -10.08 -9.73 19.94
C TYR A 745 -11.34 -10.37 19.32
N ALA A 746 -11.42 -10.47 17.99
CA ALA A 746 -12.48 -11.20 17.31
C ALA A 746 -12.55 -12.68 17.72
N ARG A 747 -11.40 -13.36 17.82
CA ARG A 747 -11.33 -14.75 18.32
C ARG A 747 -11.84 -14.85 19.76
N LYS A 748 -11.49 -13.91 20.63
CA LYS A 748 -11.99 -13.86 22.02
C LYS A 748 -13.50 -13.69 22.09
N ILE A 749 -14.10 -12.82 21.27
CA ILE A 749 -15.57 -12.66 21.19
C ILE A 749 -16.23 -13.99 20.82
N VAL A 750 -15.71 -14.68 19.79
CA VAL A 750 -16.23 -15.96 19.33
C VAL A 750 -16.16 -17.00 20.44
N LYS A 751 -15.03 -17.12 21.14
CA LYS A 751 -14.88 -18.07 22.25
C LYS A 751 -15.79 -17.75 23.45
N THR A 752 -15.92 -16.47 23.80
CA THR A 752 -16.68 -16.07 24.99
C THR A 752 -18.18 -16.23 24.80
N PHE A 753 -18.72 -15.86 23.63
CA PHE A 753 -20.18 -15.79 23.41
C PHE A 753 -20.72 -16.76 22.36
N GLY A 754 -19.84 -17.34 21.53
CA GLY A 754 -20.20 -17.97 20.28
C GLY A 754 -21.20 -19.13 20.39
N ASP A 755 -21.30 -19.79 21.54
CA ASP A 755 -22.20 -20.92 21.78
C ASP A 755 -23.38 -20.60 22.71
N ALA A 756 -23.42 -19.45 23.38
CA ALA A 756 -24.40 -19.18 24.45
C ALA A 756 -25.33 -17.98 24.19
N GLU A 757 -24.83 -16.89 23.60
CA GLU A 757 -25.55 -15.61 23.60
C GLU A 757 -25.49 -14.91 22.23
N PRO A 758 -26.57 -14.24 21.77
CA PRO A 758 -26.57 -13.55 20.49
C PRO A 758 -25.69 -12.29 20.51
N VAL A 759 -24.80 -12.16 19.52
CA VAL A 759 -23.84 -11.04 19.42
C VAL A 759 -23.98 -10.30 18.10
N PHE A 760 -23.97 -8.97 18.18
CA PHE A 760 -23.73 -8.07 17.04
C PHE A 760 -22.34 -7.47 17.21
N SER A 761 -21.45 -7.66 16.25
CA SER A 761 -20.09 -7.13 16.31
C SER A 761 -19.69 -6.42 15.02
N LEU A 762 -19.20 -5.19 15.14
CA LEU A 762 -18.53 -4.43 14.10
C LEU A 762 -17.05 -4.31 14.45
N LEU A 763 -16.19 -5.01 13.71
CA LEU A 763 -14.74 -5.00 13.86
C LEU A 763 -14.14 -4.40 12.58
N TRP A 764 -13.38 -3.31 12.68
CA TRP A 764 -12.93 -2.53 11.53
C TRP A 764 -11.40 -2.38 11.51
N GLY A 765 -10.74 -2.97 10.51
CA GLY A 765 -9.30 -2.85 10.28
C GLY A 765 -8.97 -1.62 9.43
N VAL A 766 -8.00 -0.82 9.87
CA VAL A 766 -7.61 0.47 9.29
C VAL A 766 -6.09 0.57 9.15
N GLY A 767 -5.35 0.29 10.23
CA GLY A 767 -3.94 0.66 10.37
C GLY A 767 -3.01 0.06 9.31
N MET A 768 -3.39 -1.08 8.73
CA MET A 768 -2.58 -1.80 7.75
C MET A 768 -2.97 -1.49 6.29
N THR A 769 -4.12 -0.85 6.03
CA THR A 769 -4.69 -0.75 4.67
C THR A 769 -5.04 0.67 4.23
N HIS A 770 -5.44 1.58 5.13
CA HIS A 770 -6.03 2.90 4.80
C HIS A 770 -5.26 3.70 3.73
N ASP A 771 -3.93 3.82 3.88
CA ASP A 771 -3.07 4.55 2.94
C ASP A 771 -2.18 3.64 2.06
N PHE A 772 -2.40 2.32 2.08
CA PHE A 772 -1.45 1.35 1.54
C PHE A 772 -2.10 0.41 0.52
N PHE A 773 -1.81 0.63 -0.77
CA PHE A 773 -2.37 -0.20 -1.85
C PHE A 773 -1.92 -1.67 -1.82
N ASN A 774 -0.68 -1.94 -1.40
CA ASN A 774 -0.07 -3.29 -1.44
C ASN A 774 -0.07 -3.99 -0.06
N ASN A 775 -0.17 -3.26 1.05
CA ASN A 775 -0.11 -3.85 2.39
C ASN A 775 -1.24 -4.83 2.77
N PRO A 776 -2.43 -4.86 2.13
CA PRO A 776 -3.39 -5.92 2.40
C PRO A 776 -2.79 -7.33 2.24
N ALA A 777 -1.76 -7.50 1.40
CA ALA A 777 -1.03 -8.77 1.28
C ALA A 777 -0.26 -9.20 2.54
N LEU A 778 0.06 -8.28 3.45
CA LEU A 778 0.71 -8.60 4.72
C LEU A 778 -0.24 -9.18 5.77
N ILE A 779 -1.55 -8.92 5.62
CA ILE A 779 -2.59 -9.33 6.57
C ILE A 779 -3.54 -10.38 5.98
N ASP A 780 -3.31 -10.82 4.74
CA ASP A 780 -4.11 -11.85 4.08
C ASP A 780 -4.18 -13.13 4.93
N ASP A 781 -3.03 -13.60 5.41
CA ASP A 781 -3.00 -14.81 6.22
C ASP A 781 -3.71 -14.65 7.58
N ASP A 782 -3.64 -13.46 8.19
CA ASP A 782 -4.29 -13.18 9.47
C ASP A 782 -5.82 -13.30 9.36
N TYR A 783 -6.42 -12.75 8.29
CA TYR A 783 -7.87 -12.87 8.02
C TYR A 783 -8.26 -14.31 7.71
N ARG A 784 -7.53 -15.01 6.82
CA ARG A 784 -7.76 -16.44 6.53
C ARG A 784 -7.77 -17.27 7.81
N GLN A 785 -6.77 -17.11 8.67
CA GLN A 785 -6.66 -17.87 9.92
C GLN A 785 -7.85 -17.64 10.87
N VAL A 786 -8.41 -16.41 10.93
CA VAL A 786 -9.61 -16.14 11.75
C VAL A 786 -10.85 -16.82 11.17
N LEU A 787 -10.99 -16.84 9.85
CA LEU A 787 -12.10 -17.52 9.17
C LEU A 787 -12.01 -19.04 9.37
N GLU A 788 -10.82 -19.62 9.24
CA GLU A 788 -10.55 -21.03 9.54
C GLU A 788 -10.83 -21.37 11.00
N PHE A 789 -10.43 -20.50 11.92
CA PHE A 789 -10.77 -20.65 13.34
C PHE A 789 -12.29 -20.74 13.55
N MET A 790 -13.08 -19.85 12.96
CA MET A 790 -14.54 -19.85 13.08
C MET A 790 -15.21 -21.06 12.40
N SER A 791 -14.66 -21.51 11.26
CA SER A 791 -15.24 -22.57 10.44
C SER A 791 -14.86 -23.97 10.90
N GLU A 792 -13.59 -24.19 11.25
CA GLU A 792 -13.01 -25.51 11.43
C GLU A 792 -12.70 -25.84 12.89
N GLN A 793 -12.23 -24.86 13.66
CA GLN A 793 -11.89 -25.06 15.06
C GLN A 793 -13.11 -24.85 15.96
N TYR A 794 -13.96 -23.88 15.62
CA TYR A 794 -15.17 -23.53 16.35
C TYR A 794 -16.44 -23.77 15.51
N ARG A 795 -16.51 -24.97 14.89
CA ARG A 795 -17.43 -25.36 13.80
C ARG A 795 -18.91 -25.01 13.98
N HIS A 796 -19.39 -24.91 15.22
CA HIS A 796 -20.78 -24.59 15.51
C HIS A 796 -21.10 -23.10 15.37
N TYR A 797 -20.10 -22.23 15.37
CA TYR A 797 -20.29 -20.79 15.34
C TYR A 797 -20.89 -20.28 14.04
N LEU A 798 -20.33 -20.67 12.88
CA LEU A 798 -20.88 -20.26 11.58
C LEU A 798 -22.27 -20.85 11.32
N ASN A 799 -22.68 -21.90 12.04
CA ASN A 799 -24.03 -22.45 11.95
C ASN A 799 -25.11 -21.53 12.55
N ARG A 800 -24.73 -20.51 13.31
CA ARG A 800 -25.63 -19.54 13.94
C ARG A 800 -25.20 -18.10 13.69
N THR A 801 -24.33 -17.87 12.72
CA THR A 801 -23.72 -16.56 12.47
C THR A 801 -23.91 -16.15 11.03
N VAL A 802 -24.35 -14.92 10.82
CA VAL A 802 -24.18 -14.19 9.57
C VAL A 802 -22.86 -13.46 9.67
N LEU A 803 -21.89 -13.89 8.87
CA LEU A 803 -20.59 -13.24 8.74
C LEU A 803 -20.59 -12.37 7.49
N ILE A 804 -20.24 -11.10 7.66
CA ILE A 804 -20.17 -10.11 6.59
C ILE A 804 -18.73 -9.61 6.54
N LEU A 805 -18.04 -9.87 5.44
CA LEU A 805 -16.77 -9.22 5.17
C LEU A 805 -17.04 -8.04 4.22
N MET A 806 -16.59 -6.84 4.57
CA MET A 806 -16.83 -5.66 3.73
C MET A 806 -15.70 -4.64 3.73
N SER A 807 -15.75 -3.76 2.75
CA SER A 807 -15.00 -2.51 2.69
C SER A 807 -15.97 -1.36 2.40
N ASP A 808 -15.51 -0.14 2.60
CA ASP A 808 -16.26 1.12 2.45
C ASP A 808 -15.87 1.90 1.18
N HIS A 809 -14.59 1.86 0.79
CA HIS A 809 -14.05 2.43 -0.45
C HIS A 809 -12.75 1.73 -0.88
N GLY A 810 -12.23 2.03 -2.08
CA GLY A 810 -10.87 1.64 -2.49
C GLY A 810 -9.83 2.74 -2.25
N ILE A 811 -8.58 2.56 -2.69
CA ILE A 811 -7.52 3.55 -2.44
C ILE A 811 -7.87 4.93 -3.05
N ARG A 812 -7.86 5.98 -2.22
CA ARG A 812 -8.33 7.33 -2.61
C ARG A 812 -7.26 8.22 -3.22
N TRP A 813 -6.00 7.84 -3.12
CA TRP A 813 -4.87 8.66 -3.53
C TRP A 813 -3.81 7.85 -4.25
N GLY A 814 -3.00 8.54 -5.05
CA GLY A 814 -1.81 7.97 -5.67
C GLY A 814 -1.99 7.62 -7.14
N SER A 815 -0.88 7.23 -7.76
CA SER A 815 -0.79 7.03 -9.21
C SER A 815 -1.72 5.93 -9.74
N PHE A 816 -2.07 4.93 -8.92
CA PHE A 816 -3.09 3.94 -9.27
C PHE A 816 -4.49 4.56 -9.39
N ARG A 817 -4.93 5.36 -8.40
CA ARG A 817 -6.24 6.06 -8.40
C ARG A 817 -6.40 6.99 -9.60
N ASN A 818 -5.30 7.47 -10.14
CA ASN A 818 -5.22 8.33 -11.31
C ASN A 818 -5.48 7.62 -12.65
N THR A 819 -5.63 6.29 -12.66
CA THR A 819 -6.06 5.50 -13.82
C THR A 819 -7.59 5.34 -13.84
N TYR A 820 -8.17 5.06 -15.02
CA TYR A 820 -9.63 4.83 -15.12
C TYR A 820 -10.09 3.65 -14.27
N GLN A 821 -9.35 2.52 -14.30
CA GLN A 821 -9.66 1.37 -13.46
C GLN A 821 -9.49 1.72 -11.97
N GLY A 822 -8.44 2.47 -11.59
CA GLY A 822 -8.26 2.89 -10.20
C GLY A 822 -9.38 3.81 -9.69
N MET A 823 -9.89 4.72 -10.53
CA MET A 823 -11.08 5.53 -10.22
C MET A 823 -12.32 4.68 -9.99
N MET A 824 -12.55 3.66 -10.83
CA MET A 824 -13.70 2.76 -10.70
C MET A 824 -13.58 1.88 -9.45
N GLU A 825 -12.40 1.31 -9.21
CA GLU A 825 -12.12 0.48 -8.04
C GLU A 825 -12.22 1.26 -6.73
N GLU A 826 -11.82 2.52 -6.71
CA GLU A 826 -11.99 3.40 -5.56
C GLU A 826 -13.48 3.56 -5.17
N ARG A 827 -14.38 3.52 -6.16
CA ARG A 827 -15.83 3.62 -5.97
C ARG A 827 -16.52 2.27 -5.72
N GLN A 828 -15.80 1.16 -5.87
CA GLN A 828 -16.30 -0.21 -5.81
C GLN A 828 -15.58 -1.03 -4.71
N PRO A 829 -15.95 -0.82 -3.44
CA PRO A 829 -15.53 -1.70 -2.36
C PRO A 829 -16.16 -3.09 -2.49
N PHE A 830 -15.67 -4.07 -1.73
CA PHE A 830 -16.30 -5.39 -1.67
C PHE A 830 -17.35 -5.48 -0.56
N LEU A 831 -18.33 -6.35 -0.77
CA LEU A 831 -19.28 -6.82 0.24
C LEU A 831 -19.54 -8.31 0.01
N ILE A 832 -19.26 -9.14 1.01
CA ILE A 832 -19.35 -10.60 0.94
C ILE A 832 -20.14 -11.12 2.13
N PHE A 833 -21.20 -11.88 1.86
CA PHE A 833 -22.00 -12.56 2.88
C PHE A 833 -21.63 -14.04 3.00
N VAL A 834 -21.37 -14.50 4.22
CA VAL A 834 -21.31 -15.92 4.58
C VAL A 834 -22.51 -16.19 5.51
N LEU A 835 -23.46 -16.97 5.00
CA LEU A 835 -24.69 -17.33 5.71
C LEU A 835 -24.57 -18.72 6.33
N PRO A 836 -25.32 -19.03 7.41
CA PRO A 836 -25.37 -20.37 7.95
C PRO A 836 -25.73 -21.41 6.89
N PRO A 837 -25.14 -22.62 6.90
CA PRO A 837 -25.38 -23.62 5.86
C PRO A 837 -26.85 -24.01 5.66
N TRP A 838 -27.66 -23.98 6.74
CA TRP A 838 -29.09 -24.27 6.67
C TRP A 838 -29.93 -23.12 6.08
N PHE A 839 -29.41 -21.89 6.02
CA PHE A 839 -30.17 -20.70 5.63
C PHE A 839 -30.78 -20.86 4.22
N ARG A 840 -30.01 -21.42 3.27
CA ARG A 840 -30.48 -21.69 1.90
C ARG A 840 -31.72 -22.59 1.87
N ARG A 841 -31.80 -23.56 2.78
CA ARG A 841 -32.90 -24.53 2.84
C ARG A 841 -34.14 -23.92 3.51
N GLU A 842 -33.94 -23.18 4.60
CA GLU A 842 -35.05 -22.63 5.39
C GLU A 842 -35.63 -21.34 4.78
N TYR A 843 -34.80 -20.53 4.10
CA TYR A 843 -35.19 -19.26 3.49
C TYR A 843 -34.80 -19.19 2.00
N PRO A 844 -35.34 -20.09 1.15
CA PRO A 844 -34.89 -20.23 -0.23
C PRO A 844 -35.12 -18.97 -1.08
N SER A 845 -36.25 -18.29 -0.91
CA SER A 845 -36.57 -17.07 -1.67
C SER A 845 -35.64 -15.90 -1.32
N ALA A 846 -35.36 -15.71 -0.03
CA ALA A 846 -34.42 -14.69 0.44
C ALA A 846 -33.00 -14.98 -0.07
N TYR A 847 -32.54 -16.24 0.05
CA TYR A 847 -31.24 -16.66 -0.47
C TYR A 847 -31.12 -16.47 -1.99
N HIS A 848 -32.16 -16.82 -2.74
CA HIS A 848 -32.22 -16.61 -4.19
C HIS A 848 -32.13 -15.13 -4.57
N ASN A 849 -32.89 -14.26 -3.88
CA ASN A 849 -32.82 -12.81 -4.12
C ASN A 849 -31.42 -12.26 -3.82
N LEU A 850 -30.81 -12.65 -2.71
CA LEU A 850 -29.44 -12.25 -2.37
C LEU A 850 -28.45 -12.64 -3.48
N ARG A 851 -28.53 -13.89 -3.98
CA ARG A 851 -27.72 -14.40 -5.09
C ARG A 851 -27.96 -13.62 -6.39
N ARG A 852 -29.22 -13.32 -6.72
CA ARG A 852 -29.60 -12.52 -7.89
C ARG A 852 -29.09 -11.08 -7.78
N ASN A 853 -29.10 -10.51 -6.59
CA ASN A 853 -28.72 -9.12 -6.32
C ASN A 853 -27.21 -8.87 -6.42
N ARG A 854 -26.38 -9.91 -6.44
CA ARG A 854 -24.92 -9.81 -6.67
C ARG A 854 -24.58 -9.00 -7.92
N LEU A 855 -25.41 -9.09 -8.96
CA LEU A 855 -25.25 -8.42 -10.25
C LEU A 855 -26.21 -7.22 -10.41
N ARG A 856 -26.60 -6.58 -9.30
CA ARG A 856 -27.44 -5.38 -9.26
C ARG A 856 -26.71 -4.23 -8.58
N LEU A 857 -27.15 -3.00 -8.86
CA LEU A 857 -26.68 -1.81 -8.17
C LEU A 857 -27.10 -1.86 -6.70
N THR A 858 -26.13 -1.97 -5.80
CA THR A 858 -26.34 -2.06 -4.35
C THR A 858 -25.46 -1.07 -3.61
N THR A 859 -25.85 -0.69 -2.41
CA THR A 859 -25.23 0.39 -1.63
C THR A 859 -25.24 0.10 -0.13
N HIS A 860 -24.57 0.95 0.62
CA HIS A 860 -24.56 0.95 2.08
C HIS A 860 -25.98 1.08 2.68
N PHE A 861 -26.92 1.79 2.02
CA PHE A 861 -28.32 1.84 2.45
C PHE A 861 -29.01 0.47 2.38
N ASP A 862 -28.70 -0.32 1.35
CA ASP A 862 -29.26 -1.67 1.19
C ASP A 862 -28.71 -2.62 2.26
N LEU A 863 -27.44 -2.46 2.63
CA LEU A 863 -26.84 -3.19 3.74
C LEU A 863 -27.55 -2.89 5.06
N TYR A 864 -27.86 -1.63 5.36
CA TYR A 864 -28.62 -1.25 6.56
C TYR A 864 -30.00 -1.91 6.59
N GLU A 865 -30.75 -1.87 5.48
CA GLU A 865 -32.04 -2.54 5.35
C GLU A 865 -31.93 -4.05 5.56
N THR A 866 -30.87 -4.66 5.02
CA THR A 866 -30.58 -6.09 5.19
C THR A 866 -30.25 -6.45 6.64
N LEU A 867 -29.46 -5.63 7.34
CA LEU A 867 -29.10 -5.89 8.74
C LEU A 867 -30.32 -5.91 9.67
N LYS A 868 -31.32 -5.08 9.40
CA LYS A 868 -32.57 -5.06 10.18
C LYS A 868 -33.34 -6.37 10.09
N GLU A 869 -33.22 -7.12 9.00
CA GLU A 869 -33.91 -8.41 8.81
C GLU A 869 -33.40 -9.46 9.81
N PHE A 870 -32.16 -9.34 10.30
CA PHE A 870 -31.63 -10.26 11.31
C PHE A 870 -32.14 -9.98 12.73
N LEU A 871 -32.82 -8.86 12.96
CA LEU A 871 -33.52 -8.61 14.23
C LEU A 871 -34.77 -9.49 14.37
N ASP A 872 -35.35 -9.93 13.24
CA ASP A 872 -36.47 -10.85 13.15
C ASP A 872 -36.46 -11.59 11.79
N ILE A 873 -35.82 -12.76 11.77
CA ILE A 873 -35.66 -13.55 10.54
C ILE A 873 -36.95 -14.23 10.08
N ALA A 874 -38.04 -14.19 10.86
CA ALA A 874 -39.31 -14.77 10.45
C ALA A 874 -39.89 -14.07 9.21
N GLY A 875 -39.55 -12.78 9.03
CA GLY A 875 -39.91 -12.00 7.85
C GLY A 875 -39.27 -12.48 6.54
N LEU A 876 -38.28 -13.38 6.60
CA LEU A 876 -37.58 -13.93 5.44
C LEU A 876 -38.25 -15.19 4.85
N ARG A 877 -39.35 -15.66 5.46
CA ARG A 877 -40.15 -16.76 4.91
C ARG A 877 -40.70 -16.40 3.53
N THR A 878 -40.79 -17.40 2.64
CA THR A 878 -41.21 -17.21 1.25
C THR A 878 -42.51 -16.43 1.08
N GLY A 879 -43.53 -16.66 1.92
CA GLY A 879 -44.79 -15.92 1.85
C GLY A 879 -44.61 -14.41 2.09
N SER A 880 -43.86 -14.04 3.13
CA SER A 880 -43.55 -12.65 3.47
C SER A 880 -42.68 -11.98 2.41
N ILE A 881 -41.65 -12.68 1.90
CA ILE A 881 -40.82 -12.17 0.80
C ILE A 881 -41.64 -11.89 -0.45
N ARG A 882 -42.63 -12.74 -0.78
CA ARG A 882 -43.50 -12.55 -1.94
C ARG A 882 -44.36 -11.29 -1.78
N GLU A 883 -45.06 -11.14 -0.66
CA GLU A 883 -45.90 -9.98 -0.37
C GLU A 883 -45.10 -8.67 -0.43
N ARG A 884 -43.95 -8.63 0.26
CA ARG A 884 -43.07 -7.45 0.26
C ARG A 884 -42.42 -7.16 -1.10
N THR A 885 -42.27 -8.19 -1.94
CA THR A 885 -41.80 -8.01 -3.32
C THR A 885 -42.86 -7.32 -4.16
N GLU A 886 -44.14 -7.68 -4.00
CA GLU A 886 -45.25 -7.01 -4.69
C GLU A 886 -45.33 -5.54 -4.27
N GLU A 887 -45.27 -5.25 -2.97
CA GLU A 887 -45.20 -3.88 -2.45
C GLU A 887 -44.02 -3.08 -3.04
N LEU A 888 -42.83 -3.69 -3.13
CA LEU A 888 -41.66 -3.05 -3.70
C LEU A 888 -41.82 -2.75 -5.20
N LEU A 889 -42.47 -3.62 -5.96
CA LEU A 889 -42.72 -3.42 -7.40
C LEU A 889 -43.75 -2.30 -7.65
N GLU A 890 -44.66 -2.07 -6.71
CA GLU A 890 -45.66 -1.00 -6.76
C GLU A 890 -45.15 0.35 -6.24
N ALA A 891 -44.11 0.34 -5.40
CA ALA A 891 -43.54 1.53 -4.79
C ALA A 891 -43.08 2.58 -5.82
N LYS A 892 -43.62 3.79 -5.71
CA LYS A 892 -43.24 4.96 -6.52
C LYS A 892 -43.10 6.20 -5.61
N PRO A 893 -41.89 6.78 -5.46
CA PRO A 893 -40.61 6.37 -6.06
C PRO A 893 -40.07 5.04 -5.48
N ILE A 894 -39.09 4.44 -6.16
CA ILE A 894 -38.37 3.27 -5.64
C ILE A 894 -37.69 3.66 -4.32
N PRO A 895 -37.78 2.85 -3.26
CA PRO A 895 -37.11 3.14 -1.99
C PRO A 895 -35.58 3.25 -2.15
N ARG A 896 -34.98 4.23 -1.46
CA ARG A 896 -33.52 4.45 -1.49
C ARG A 896 -32.74 3.24 -0.99
N GLY A 897 -33.13 2.69 0.16
CA GLY A 897 -32.57 1.45 0.71
C GLY A 897 -33.55 0.30 0.49
N ILE A 898 -33.05 -0.83 0.00
CA ILE A 898 -33.82 -2.05 -0.22
C ILE A 898 -33.03 -3.21 0.38
N SER A 899 -33.68 -4.02 1.22
CA SER A 899 -33.09 -5.25 1.75
C SER A 899 -32.59 -6.16 0.63
N LEU A 900 -31.36 -6.67 0.75
CA LEU A 900 -30.74 -7.55 -0.24
C LEU A 900 -31.42 -8.93 -0.32
N PHE A 901 -32.37 -9.23 0.58
CA PHE A 901 -33.25 -10.40 0.51
C PHE A 901 -34.52 -10.15 -0.33
N LEU A 902 -34.76 -8.92 -0.78
CA LEU A 902 -35.78 -8.55 -1.76
C LEU A 902 -35.14 -8.32 -3.14
N PRO A 903 -35.85 -8.51 -4.25
CA PRO A 903 -35.25 -8.38 -5.58
C PRO A 903 -34.97 -6.90 -5.91
N ILE A 904 -33.68 -6.53 -6.01
CA ILE A 904 -33.29 -5.17 -6.41
C ILE A 904 -33.72 -4.92 -7.86
N PRO A 905 -34.54 -3.88 -8.14
CA PRO A 905 -35.08 -3.62 -9.47
C PRO A 905 -34.01 -3.42 -10.54
N ALA A 906 -34.22 -4.00 -11.72
CA ALA A 906 -33.32 -3.81 -12.87
C ALA A 906 -33.31 -2.37 -13.41
N ALA A 907 -34.34 -1.59 -13.10
CA ALA A 907 -34.50 -0.20 -13.51
C ALA A 907 -33.89 0.79 -12.51
N ARG A 908 -33.38 0.32 -11.37
CA ARG A 908 -32.78 1.18 -10.34
C ARG A 908 -31.55 1.90 -10.90
N THR A 909 -31.54 3.21 -10.76
CA THR A 909 -30.45 4.11 -11.15
C THR A 909 -29.62 4.53 -9.94
N CYS A 910 -28.49 5.21 -10.17
CA CYS A 910 -27.70 5.81 -9.09
C CYS A 910 -28.51 6.82 -8.27
N GLU A 911 -29.39 7.59 -8.90
CA GLU A 911 -30.26 8.56 -8.22
C GLU A 911 -31.25 7.86 -7.29
N ASP A 912 -31.93 6.81 -7.76
CA ASP A 912 -32.81 5.98 -6.92
C ASP A 912 -32.06 5.35 -5.73
N ALA A 913 -30.79 5.01 -5.92
CA ALA A 913 -29.94 4.40 -4.90
C ALA A 913 -29.29 5.42 -3.94
N GLY A 914 -29.54 6.73 -4.10
CA GLY A 914 -28.92 7.77 -3.28
C GLY A 914 -27.41 7.96 -3.54
N ILE A 915 -26.93 7.60 -4.73
CA ILE A 915 -25.55 7.77 -5.16
C ILE A 915 -25.44 9.05 -5.97
N ALA A 916 -24.65 10.00 -5.45
CA ALA A 916 -24.35 11.22 -6.16
C ALA A 916 -23.63 10.91 -7.51
N PRO A 917 -23.90 11.64 -8.62
CA PRO A 917 -23.28 11.36 -9.92
C PRO A 917 -21.74 11.26 -9.89
N HIS A 918 -21.09 12.00 -8.98
CA HIS A 918 -19.65 11.92 -8.77
C HIS A 918 -19.16 10.52 -8.33
N TRP A 919 -19.97 9.76 -7.60
CA TRP A 919 -19.64 8.42 -7.07
C TRP A 919 -20.26 7.27 -7.87
N CYS A 920 -21.11 7.60 -8.85
CA CYS A 920 -21.82 6.61 -9.64
C CYS A 920 -20.87 5.85 -10.59
N THR A 921 -21.00 4.53 -10.64
CA THR A 921 -20.22 3.66 -11.55
C THR A 921 -21.06 3.05 -12.68
N CYS A 922 -22.33 3.48 -12.81
CA CYS A 922 -23.28 2.95 -13.78
C CYS A 922 -23.20 3.57 -15.19
N HIS A 923 -22.36 4.58 -15.40
CA HIS A 923 -22.26 5.31 -16.65
C HIS A 923 -21.03 4.89 -17.45
N ASP A 924 -21.20 4.72 -18.76
CA ASP A 924 -20.07 4.72 -19.68
C ASP A 924 -19.52 6.14 -19.76
N HIS A 925 -18.30 6.31 -19.26
CA HIS A 925 -17.58 7.58 -19.36
C HIS A 925 -17.07 7.75 -20.79
N LYS A 926 -17.61 8.73 -21.52
CA LYS A 926 -17.08 9.11 -22.83
C LYS A 926 -16.03 10.20 -22.65
N PRO A 927 -14.78 9.99 -23.08
CA PRO A 927 -13.74 11.02 -23.00
C PRO A 927 -14.14 12.28 -23.76
N LEU A 928 -13.86 13.43 -23.17
CA LEU A 928 -14.01 14.76 -23.77
C LEU A 928 -12.64 15.39 -24.02
N ALA A 929 -12.56 16.27 -25.02
CA ALA A 929 -11.33 17.01 -25.28
C ALA A 929 -11.09 18.02 -24.15
N LYS A 930 -9.85 18.10 -23.66
CA LYS A 930 -9.45 19.00 -22.57
C LYS A 930 -9.68 20.48 -22.86
N ASN A 931 -9.70 20.85 -24.14
CA ASN A 931 -9.94 22.21 -24.63
C ASN A 931 -11.42 22.48 -24.98
N ASP A 932 -12.31 21.52 -24.73
CA ASP A 932 -13.75 21.73 -24.91
C ASP A 932 -14.23 22.84 -23.97
N HIS A 933 -15.09 23.74 -24.48
CA HIS A 933 -15.62 24.86 -23.71
C HIS A 933 -16.32 24.40 -22.43
N GLN A 934 -17.10 23.32 -22.49
CA GLN A 934 -17.84 22.80 -21.33
C GLN A 934 -16.89 22.20 -20.29
N VAL A 935 -15.78 21.59 -20.73
CA VAL A 935 -14.74 21.05 -19.84
C VAL A 935 -14.00 22.19 -19.12
N ILE A 936 -13.62 23.24 -19.84
CA ILE A 936 -12.98 24.43 -19.23
C ILE A 936 -13.95 25.13 -18.26
N GLN A 937 -15.23 25.25 -18.63
CA GLN A 937 -16.27 25.81 -17.77
C GLN A 937 -16.42 25.00 -16.48
N ALA A 938 -16.50 23.66 -16.58
CA ALA A 938 -16.61 22.77 -15.43
C ALA A 938 -15.37 22.88 -14.50
N ALA A 939 -14.16 22.86 -15.05
CA ALA A 939 -12.93 22.97 -14.27
C ALA A 939 -12.81 24.32 -13.55
N ARG A 940 -13.13 25.44 -14.22
CA ARG A 940 -13.14 26.77 -13.60
C ARG A 940 -14.19 26.87 -12.50
N PHE A 941 -15.40 26.39 -12.77
CA PHE A 941 -16.47 26.36 -11.76
C PHE A 941 -16.07 25.56 -10.52
N ALA A 942 -15.41 24.41 -10.70
CA ALA A 942 -14.92 23.60 -9.58
C ALA A 942 -13.86 24.36 -8.75
N VAL A 943 -12.89 25.01 -9.41
CA VAL A 943 -11.88 25.84 -8.73
C VAL A 943 -12.52 27.01 -7.98
N ASP A 944 -13.47 27.70 -8.61
CA ASP A 944 -14.21 28.81 -7.99
C ASP A 944 -14.99 28.33 -6.76
N ARG A 945 -15.59 27.13 -6.82
CA ARG A 945 -16.29 26.54 -5.68
C ARG A 945 -15.33 26.20 -4.54
N VAL A 946 -14.15 25.66 -4.84
CA VAL A 946 -13.11 25.41 -3.83
C VAL A 946 -12.65 26.71 -3.19
N ASN A 947 -12.35 27.74 -3.99
CA ASN A 947 -11.96 29.05 -3.46
C ASN A 947 -13.06 29.67 -2.60
N HIS A 948 -14.33 29.50 -2.97
CA HIS A 948 -15.45 29.96 -2.16
C HIS A 948 -15.49 29.31 -0.77
N LEU A 949 -15.13 28.03 -0.65
CA LEU A 949 -15.00 27.34 0.65
C LEU A 949 -13.83 27.91 1.48
N LEU A 950 -12.79 28.41 0.82
CA LEU A 950 -11.60 28.97 1.46
C LEU A 950 -11.72 30.46 1.81
N LEU A 951 -12.78 31.16 1.37
CA LEU A 951 -12.93 32.61 1.57
C LEU A 951 -12.92 33.05 3.03
N GLU A 952 -13.43 32.22 3.94
CA GLU A 952 -13.46 32.52 5.39
C GLU A 952 -12.10 32.24 6.07
N TYR A 953 -11.10 31.74 5.33
CA TYR A 953 -9.81 31.29 5.84
C TYR A 953 -8.67 32.06 5.16
N PRO A 954 -8.39 33.31 5.58
CA PRO A 954 -7.40 34.17 4.91
C PRO A 954 -5.97 33.62 4.92
N GLN A 955 -5.68 32.63 5.77
CA GLN A 955 -4.40 31.90 5.76
C GLN A 955 -4.23 30.97 4.55
N CYS A 956 -5.33 30.61 3.87
CA CYS A 956 -5.31 29.80 2.67
C CYS A 956 -5.15 30.68 1.43
N SER A 957 -4.21 30.30 0.57
CA SER A 957 -3.99 30.95 -0.72
C SER A 957 -5.15 30.70 -1.68
N VAL A 958 -5.46 31.71 -2.51
CA VAL A 958 -6.39 31.55 -3.63
C VAL A 958 -5.79 30.59 -4.65
N LEU A 959 -6.55 29.57 -5.03
CA LEU A 959 -6.14 28.57 -6.00
C LEU A 959 -6.50 29.01 -7.42
N HIS A 960 -5.61 28.75 -8.36
CA HIS A 960 -5.79 29.02 -9.78
C HIS A 960 -5.70 27.71 -10.58
N LEU A 961 -6.60 27.54 -11.56
CA LEU A 961 -6.54 26.42 -12.48
C LEU A 961 -5.22 26.47 -13.27
N ASN A 962 -4.40 25.41 -13.17
CA ASN A 962 -3.12 25.27 -13.85
C ASN A 962 -3.26 24.44 -15.13
N SER A 963 -3.81 23.23 -15.02
CA SER A 963 -3.99 22.30 -16.14
C SER A 963 -5.22 21.41 -15.95
N ILE A 964 -5.75 20.88 -17.05
CA ILE A 964 -6.79 19.85 -17.04
C ILE A 964 -6.14 18.53 -17.48
N GLU A 965 -6.15 17.55 -16.59
CA GLU A 965 -5.49 16.26 -16.77
C GLU A 965 -6.38 15.24 -17.47
N ASP A 966 -7.68 15.27 -17.21
CA ASP A 966 -8.64 14.38 -17.84
C ASP A 966 -10.07 14.97 -17.81
N ALA A 967 -10.91 14.54 -18.75
CA ALA A 967 -12.31 14.93 -18.78
C ALA A 967 -13.19 13.87 -19.46
N SER A 968 -14.36 13.62 -18.90
CA SER A 968 -15.37 12.73 -19.49
C SER A 968 -16.78 13.22 -19.22
N VAL A 969 -17.73 12.77 -20.05
CA VAL A 969 -19.17 12.97 -19.83
C VAL A 969 -19.83 11.64 -19.51
N GLY A 970 -20.66 11.62 -18.47
CA GLY A 970 -21.53 10.49 -18.18
C GLY A 970 -22.71 10.50 -19.15
N GLN A 971 -22.87 9.44 -19.96
CA GLN A 971 -24.09 9.28 -20.76
C GLN A 971 -25.18 8.63 -19.91
N SER A 972 -26.32 9.31 -19.79
CA SER A 972 -27.54 8.68 -19.25
C SER A 972 -28.17 7.79 -20.34
N PRO A 973 -28.78 6.64 -19.98
CA PRO A 973 -29.54 5.83 -20.94
C PRO A 973 -30.58 6.69 -21.68
N GLU A 974 -30.70 6.51 -23.00
CA GLU A 974 -31.42 7.37 -23.97
C GLU A 974 -32.92 7.63 -23.69
N ASN A 975 -33.49 7.13 -22.59
CA ASN A 975 -34.90 7.24 -22.21
C ASN A 975 -35.19 8.25 -21.08
N ILE A 976 -34.31 9.21 -20.79
CA ILE A 976 -34.69 10.37 -19.98
C ILE A 976 -35.43 11.36 -20.90
N THR A 977 -36.73 11.52 -20.65
CA THR A 977 -37.61 12.44 -21.37
C THR A 977 -36.96 13.82 -21.63
N ALA A 978 -37.25 14.40 -22.79
CA ALA A 978 -36.69 15.67 -23.30
C ALA A 978 -36.83 16.93 -22.40
N LYS A 979 -37.35 16.79 -21.17
CA LYS A 979 -37.54 17.87 -20.19
C LYS A 979 -36.34 18.11 -19.25
N HIS A 980 -35.37 17.21 -19.18
CA HIS A 980 -34.17 17.37 -18.34
C HIS A 980 -32.88 17.07 -19.12
N LYS A 981 -32.57 17.89 -20.13
CA LYS A 981 -31.26 17.83 -20.79
C LYS A 981 -30.23 18.48 -19.87
N PHE A 982 -29.44 17.66 -19.19
CA PHE A 982 -28.24 18.09 -18.49
C PHE A 982 -27.08 17.17 -18.88
N SER A 983 -25.85 17.68 -18.75
CA SER A 983 -24.62 16.91 -18.97
C SER A 983 -23.81 16.89 -17.69
N ASP A 984 -23.51 15.70 -17.18
CA ASP A 984 -22.60 15.51 -16.04
C ASP A 984 -21.17 15.34 -16.57
N ILE A 985 -20.36 16.38 -16.38
CA ILE A 985 -18.97 16.42 -16.84
C ILE A 985 -18.05 16.14 -15.64
N SER A 986 -17.34 15.02 -15.70
CA SER A 986 -16.27 14.70 -14.77
C SER A 986 -14.96 15.31 -15.28
N VAL A 987 -14.31 16.14 -14.47
CA VAL A 987 -13.04 16.79 -14.80
C VAL A 987 -12.01 16.51 -13.73
N ARG A 988 -10.77 16.23 -14.17
CA ARG A 988 -9.60 16.16 -13.30
C ARG A 988 -8.63 17.26 -13.68
N PHE A 989 -8.17 18.02 -12.71
CA PHE A 989 -7.40 19.25 -12.94
C PHE A 989 -6.36 19.49 -11.84
N VAL A 990 -5.35 20.29 -12.17
CA VAL A 990 -4.30 20.71 -11.23
C VAL A 990 -4.47 22.19 -10.91
N THR A 991 -4.22 22.59 -9.66
CA THR A 991 -4.19 24.01 -9.25
C THR A 991 -2.81 24.49 -8.82
N LYS A 992 -2.60 25.81 -8.90
CA LYS A 992 -1.48 26.53 -8.29
C LYS A 992 -2.00 27.57 -7.28
N PRO A 993 -1.29 27.84 -6.17
CA PRO A 993 -0.10 27.14 -5.68
C PRO A 993 -0.41 25.72 -5.17
N GLY A 994 0.63 24.93 -4.87
CA GLY A 994 0.50 23.63 -4.20
C GLY A 994 0.40 22.38 -5.10
N ASP A 995 0.30 22.54 -6.42
CA ASP A 995 0.21 21.44 -7.39
C ASP A 995 -0.85 20.40 -6.99
N GLY A 996 -2.02 20.94 -6.62
CA GLY A 996 -3.11 20.12 -6.14
C GLY A 996 -3.87 19.43 -7.26
N GLU A 997 -3.91 18.10 -7.23
CA GLU A 997 -4.70 17.31 -8.18
C GLU A 997 -6.11 17.10 -7.61
N PHE A 998 -7.11 17.55 -8.36
CA PHE A 998 -8.51 17.48 -7.96
C PHE A 998 -9.37 16.83 -9.03
N GLU A 999 -10.43 16.15 -8.60
CA GLU A 999 -11.47 15.56 -9.44
C GLU A 999 -12.84 16.11 -8.99
N ALA A 1000 -13.66 16.54 -9.94
CA ALA A 1000 -15.01 17.02 -9.66
C ALA A 1000 -15.97 16.61 -10.78
N THR A 1001 -17.24 16.42 -10.42
CA THR A 1001 -18.31 16.22 -11.40
C THR A 1001 -19.26 17.41 -11.36
N VAL A 1002 -19.40 18.09 -12.50
CA VAL A 1002 -20.20 19.30 -12.66
C VAL A 1002 -21.32 19.01 -13.63
N ARG A 1003 -22.56 19.20 -13.17
CA ARG A 1003 -23.77 19.17 -13.99
C ARG A 1003 -23.94 20.51 -14.68
N ILE A 1004 -24.08 20.48 -16.00
CA ILE A 1004 -24.46 21.64 -16.80
C ILE A 1004 -25.88 21.41 -17.31
N ASP A 1005 -26.81 22.27 -16.91
CA ASP A 1005 -28.21 22.16 -17.31
C ASP A 1005 -28.48 22.75 -18.71
N ALA A 1006 -29.74 22.72 -19.14
CA ALA A 1006 -30.15 23.26 -20.44
C ALA A 1006 -29.99 24.79 -20.56
N ASN A 1007 -29.93 25.51 -19.44
CA ASN A 1007 -29.69 26.96 -19.38
C ASN A 1007 -28.19 27.30 -19.32
N ASN A 1008 -27.32 26.28 -19.36
CA ASN A 1008 -25.87 26.38 -19.19
C ASN A 1008 -25.45 26.79 -17.76
N ASP A 1009 -26.32 26.57 -16.77
CA ASP A 1009 -26.00 26.75 -15.35
C ASP A 1009 -25.23 25.53 -14.83
N SER A 1010 -24.16 25.80 -14.06
CA SER A 1010 -23.26 24.78 -13.50
C SER A 1010 -23.61 24.45 -12.05
N PHE A 1011 -23.71 23.17 -11.72
CA PHE A 1011 -23.97 22.68 -10.37
C PHE A 1011 -22.99 21.57 -10.00
N LEU A 1012 -22.43 21.60 -8.80
CA LEU A 1012 -21.57 20.53 -8.31
C LEU A 1012 -22.45 19.35 -7.86
N THR A 1013 -22.21 18.15 -8.39
CA THR A 1013 -23.04 16.96 -8.10
C THR A 1013 -22.49 16.09 -6.98
N GLY A 1014 -21.58 16.62 -6.15
CA GLY A 1014 -20.85 15.87 -5.13
C GLY A 1014 -19.81 16.74 -4.45
N THR A 1015 -18.79 16.15 -3.83
CA THR A 1015 -17.62 16.88 -3.31
C THR A 1015 -16.53 16.99 -4.38
N VAL A 1016 -15.64 17.97 -4.23
CA VAL A 1016 -14.40 18.01 -5.00
C VAL A 1016 -13.40 17.10 -4.31
N SER A 1017 -12.96 16.05 -5.00
CA SER A 1017 -12.03 15.06 -4.47
C SER A 1017 -10.60 15.52 -4.72
N ARG A 1018 -9.73 15.44 -3.72
CA ARG A 1018 -8.28 15.62 -3.87
C ARG A 1018 -7.69 14.24 -4.18
N THR A 1019 -6.85 14.08 -5.21
CA THR A 1019 -6.36 12.75 -5.66
C THR A 1019 -4.87 12.52 -5.38
N ASN A 1020 -4.14 13.56 -4.98
CA ASN A 1020 -2.75 13.46 -4.51
C ASN A 1020 -2.59 13.92 -3.05
N LEU A 1021 -1.58 13.38 -2.36
CA LEU A 1021 -1.28 13.73 -0.97
C LEU A 1021 -0.87 15.21 -0.87
N TYR A 1022 -1.40 15.91 0.13
CA TYR A 1022 -1.14 17.34 0.38
C TYR A 1022 -0.07 17.58 1.47
N GLY A 1023 0.29 16.56 2.25
CA GLY A 1023 1.39 16.61 3.22
C GLY A 1023 1.31 17.83 4.16
N LYS A 1024 2.35 18.67 4.14
CA LYS A 1024 2.44 19.89 4.97
C LYS A 1024 1.84 21.14 4.31
N GLN A 1025 1.20 21.05 3.15
CA GLN A 1025 0.67 22.23 2.44
C GLN A 1025 -0.40 22.99 3.23
N SER A 1026 -1.11 22.30 4.13
CA SER A 1026 -2.30 22.80 4.82
C SER A 1026 -2.09 22.98 6.33
N PHE A 1027 -0.85 23.24 6.77
CA PHE A 1027 -0.45 23.27 8.18
C PHE A 1027 -1.13 24.36 9.04
N CYS A 1028 -1.62 25.43 8.41
CA CYS A 1028 -2.24 26.60 9.01
C CYS A 1028 -3.75 26.43 9.29
N VAL A 1029 -4.33 25.28 8.93
CA VAL A 1029 -5.75 24.98 9.17
C VAL A 1029 -5.86 23.68 9.93
N ASP A 1030 -6.64 23.69 11.01
CA ASP A 1030 -6.89 22.49 11.81
C ASP A 1030 -8.13 21.70 11.35
N ASP A 1031 -9.04 22.31 10.57
CA ASP A 1031 -10.20 21.62 9.99
C ASP A 1031 -9.76 20.65 8.89
N TYR A 1032 -9.93 19.36 9.16
CA TYR A 1032 -9.53 18.27 8.26
C TYR A 1032 -10.22 18.33 6.88
N ARG A 1033 -11.43 18.88 6.78
CA ARG A 1033 -12.16 19.00 5.50
C ARG A 1033 -11.52 20.06 4.63
N LEU A 1034 -11.00 21.12 5.24
CA LEU A 1034 -10.31 22.20 4.55
C LEU A 1034 -8.85 21.86 4.24
N LYS A 1035 -8.22 20.97 5.01
CA LYS A 1035 -6.85 20.51 4.74
C LYS A 1035 -6.69 19.93 3.33
N LEU A 1036 -7.75 19.36 2.74
CA LEU A 1036 -7.74 18.85 1.37
C LEU A 1036 -7.53 19.94 0.31
N TYR A 1037 -7.95 21.16 0.60
CA TYR A 1037 -8.03 22.26 -0.35
C TYR A 1037 -7.03 23.38 -0.04
N CYS A 1038 -6.79 23.66 1.24
CA CYS A 1038 -6.00 24.79 1.66
C CYS A 1038 -4.52 24.61 1.33
N PHE A 1039 -3.95 25.58 0.63
CA PHE A 1039 -2.50 25.80 0.57
C PHE A 1039 -2.16 27.01 1.42
N CYS A 1040 -1.40 26.83 2.48
CA CYS A 1040 -1.05 27.90 3.40
C CYS A 1040 -0.11 28.91 2.73
N GLY A 1041 -0.53 30.17 2.70
CA GLY A 1041 0.33 31.27 2.25
C GLY A 1041 1.52 31.45 3.18
N LEU A 1042 2.69 31.77 2.62
CA LEU A 1042 3.89 32.15 3.36
C LEU A 1042 3.75 33.52 4.03
#